data_AF-A0A7Y5XPH2-F1
#
_entry.id   AF-A0A7Y5XPH2-F1
#
_cell.length_a   1.000
_cell.length_b   1.000
_cell.length_c   1.000
_cell.angle_alpha   90.00
_cell.angle_beta   90.00
_cell.angle_gamma   90.00
#
_symmetry.space_group_name_H-M   'P 1'
#
loop_
_entity.id
_entity.type
_entity.pdbx_description
1 polymer ?
#
loop_
_entity_poly.entity_id
_entity_poly.type
_entity_poly.pdbx_seq_one_letter_code
_entity_poly.pdbx_strand_id
1 'polypeptide(L)'
;MVKRDKGRTAALLAVFALCVIASSAFSRIYSGATLFVLLAIAAALAVGLSALFRSFGMSTGTAAALSMLGLVNYLLVATAITKGSANNPGPLLDMFSDAMRNSGARILTSTIPVLPTPDTVVLPIVVLWACGALGAEIAGRTNATLAALGAPTLAYIAALILVGPNVKPSLVIATAYIAVAGLALALTGRVKMGAVLSQVGAQVRRRFKTRRLAVMSFGLVVLIAATATLGNMVLNASDVRPVDPRSHIAAPEQSIPESNPLGRLSGWAREPNENLFTVESSTPSRISWVVLNDFDGLTWTPGSQYRSAGSVLPPVEEPRQHFPVDQRITINELDGIWLPAVAQAREVTGVRVSYDTETGALLQPDGLSPDLTYNVSSEHPSYTPEKLENAALPSSGKYERYMQQPPQVPESIRTLSGEIAGAGKTGYQQALLLERYLKQNYLFDPEAPSGHAYPNLLHFLEKTGGGRGTSEQFATAFALLGRLRGLPTRVVVGFHAGEERGENRYQVRTGDAFAWPEVYFADYGWVAFDPTPPRDKNVPPPPEESTAEAQAQAQSKEDQLDKLDDADPNNDEPAPAPAPNEESSTLPWLLGGVAALLVIALAFLIAAALGRRRLRKRRLYTGGPTDRILGAWAQLEDCMRLAKRAPGEDLTAAEVAALASSPMAGPGKEPARPLPEMQSLAQTVNMVAFAPGLAAATDAEGAVAAVVEYEIATRARQGWWRRTFGGFDPRPLKWARRNPLAPTLPPAPMPTPRHRAPTGR
;
A
#
# COMPACT_ATOMS: atom_id res chain seq x y z
N MET A 1 -27.29 10.24 34.05
CA MET A 1 -26.94 10.42 32.62
C MET A 1 -25.47 10.79 32.33
N VAL A 2 -24.79 11.65 33.12
CA VAL A 2 -23.37 12.06 32.88
C VAL A 2 -22.38 10.89 32.81
N LYS A 3 -22.59 9.81 33.57
CA LYS A 3 -21.76 8.59 33.48
C LYS A 3 -21.91 7.84 32.15
N ARG A 4 -23.09 7.92 31.50
CA ARG A 4 -23.42 7.21 30.26
C ARG A 4 -22.65 7.79 29.06
N ASP A 5 -22.37 9.10 29.06
CA ASP A 5 -21.51 9.76 28.05
C ASP A 5 -20.04 9.33 28.17
N LYS A 6 -19.50 9.23 29.40
CA LYS A 6 -18.09 8.84 29.63
C LYS A 6 -17.76 7.42 29.15
N GLY A 7 -18.71 6.48 29.25
CA GLY A 7 -18.51 5.13 28.74
C GLY A 7 -18.44 5.07 27.21
N ARG A 8 -19.22 5.91 26.53
CA ARG A 8 -19.25 5.98 25.06
C ARG A 8 -18.01 6.65 24.49
N THR A 9 -17.49 7.69 25.15
CA THR A 9 -16.23 8.32 24.73
C THR A 9 -15.04 7.37 24.91
N ALA A 10 -15.01 6.60 26.02
CA ALA A 10 -13.98 5.58 26.23
C ALA A 10 -14.02 4.48 25.15
N ALA A 11 -15.21 4.04 24.75
CA ALA A 11 -15.37 3.06 23.68
C ALA A 11 -14.89 3.59 22.32
N LEU A 12 -15.20 4.85 21.98
CA LEU A 12 -14.72 5.47 20.73
C LEU A 12 -13.19 5.62 20.70
N LEU A 13 -12.59 6.04 21.81
CA LEU A 13 -11.12 6.13 21.91
C LEU A 13 -10.46 4.75 21.78
N ALA A 14 -11.08 3.71 22.33
CA ALA A 14 -10.60 2.35 22.18
C ALA A 14 -10.69 1.86 20.73
N VAL A 15 -11.81 2.10 20.04
CA VAL A 15 -11.95 1.78 18.61
C VAL A 15 -10.85 2.47 17.79
N PHE A 16 -10.62 3.77 18.03
CA PHE A 16 -9.54 4.50 17.37
C PHE A 16 -8.17 3.89 17.64
N ALA A 17 -7.83 3.63 18.92
CA ALA A 17 -6.54 3.04 19.29
C ALA A 17 -6.33 1.65 18.67
N LEU A 18 -7.35 0.79 18.64
CA LEU A 18 -7.27 -0.52 18.00
C LEU A 18 -7.11 -0.42 16.48
N CYS A 19 -7.77 0.55 15.82
CA CYS A 19 -7.55 0.82 14.40
C CYS A 19 -6.11 1.26 14.13
N VAL A 20 -5.52 2.12 14.97
CA VAL A 20 -4.11 2.53 14.84
C VAL A 20 -3.14 1.35 15.02
N ILE A 21 -3.44 0.44 15.96
CA ILE A 21 -2.66 -0.80 16.11
C ILE A 21 -2.82 -1.69 14.87
N ALA A 22 -4.02 -1.79 14.30
CA ALA A 22 -4.23 -2.49 13.03
C ALA A 22 -3.45 -1.84 11.87
N SER A 23 -3.37 -0.51 11.81
CA SER A 23 -2.52 0.21 10.85
C SER A 23 -1.05 -0.20 10.95
N SER A 24 -0.54 -0.35 12.18
CA SER A 24 0.84 -0.80 12.41
C SER A 24 1.10 -2.23 11.97
N ALA A 25 0.05 -3.08 11.94
CA ALA A 25 0.15 -4.43 11.41
C ALA A 25 0.18 -4.44 9.87
N PHE A 26 -0.69 -3.65 9.23
CA PHE A 26 -0.71 -3.48 7.77
C PHE A 26 0.60 -2.91 7.23
N SER A 27 1.19 -1.91 7.90
CA SER A 27 2.39 -1.24 7.41
C SER A 27 3.64 -2.12 7.39
N ARG A 28 3.62 -3.31 7.99
CA ARG A 28 4.82 -4.18 8.10
C ARG A 28 5.26 -4.81 6.79
N ILE A 29 4.35 -4.96 5.83
CA ILE A 29 4.68 -5.46 4.50
C ILE A 29 5.01 -4.33 3.52
N TYR A 30 4.93 -3.06 3.93
CA TYR A 30 5.19 -1.93 3.04
C TYR A 30 6.55 -1.30 3.31
N SER A 31 7.14 -0.71 2.27
CA SER A 31 8.33 0.12 2.43
C SER A 31 7.98 1.49 3.01
N GLY A 32 8.80 1.96 3.96
CA GLY A 32 8.65 3.28 4.59
C GLY A 32 7.45 3.43 5.55
N ALA A 33 7.21 4.68 5.98
CA ALA A 33 6.16 5.02 6.95
C ALA A 33 4.85 5.51 6.30
N THR A 34 4.81 5.68 4.98
CA THR A 34 3.72 6.33 4.24
C THR A 34 2.38 5.65 4.47
N LEU A 35 2.31 4.32 4.33
CA LEU A 35 1.07 3.58 4.56
C LEU A 35 0.60 3.71 6.02
N PHE A 36 1.51 3.63 7.00
CA PHE A 36 1.14 3.77 8.40
C PHE A 36 0.46 5.13 8.67
N VAL A 37 1.06 6.21 8.15
CA VAL A 37 0.51 7.57 8.29
C VAL A 37 -0.85 7.68 7.61
N LEU A 38 -0.99 7.16 6.38
CA LEU A 38 -2.27 7.15 5.67
C LEU A 38 -3.34 6.39 6.48
N LEU A 39 -3.04 5.17 6.92
CA LEU A 39 -3.98 4.37 7.69
C LEU A 39 -4.33 4.99 9.06
N ALA A 40 -3.37 5.60 9.75
CA ALA A 40 -3.63 6.30 11.02
C ALA A 40 -4.56 7.51 10.82
N ILE A 41 -4.37 8.28 9.75
CA ILE A 41 -5.26 9.40 9.38
C ILE A 41 -6.63 8.87 8.98
N ALA A 42 -6.71 7.80 8.18
CA ALA A 42 -7.97 7.15 7.82
C ALA A 42 -8.76 6.72 9.05
N ALA A 43 -8.09 6.10 10.04
CA ALA A 43 -8.70 5.71 11.31
C ALA A 43 -9.21 6.93 12.10
N ALA A 44 -8.42 8.01 12.18
CA ALA A 44 -8.80 9.24 12.87
C ALA A 44 -10.03 9.90 12.21
N LEU A 45 -10.04 10.00 10.88
CA LEU A 45 -11.14 10.56 10.10
C LEU A 45 -12.39 9.70 10.23
N ALA A 46 -12.30 8.38 10.04
CA ALA A 46 -13.45 7.48 10.13
C ALA A 46 -14.14 7.56 11.50
N VAL A 47 -13.37 7.45 12.59
CA VAL A 47 -13.92 7.52 13.96
C VAL A 47 -14.38 8.94 14.30
N GLY A 48 -13.63 9.96 13.88
CA GLY A 48 -13.94 11.37 14.13
C GLY A 48 -15.23 11.83 13.43
N LEU A 49 -15.39 11.51 12.15
CA LEU A 49 -16.60 11.81 11.36
C LEU A 49 -17.83 11.13 11.97
N SER A 50 -17.75 9.84 12.34
CA SER A 50 -18.85 9.14 13.02
C SER A 50 -19.20 9.79 14.36
N ALA A 51 -18.20 10.17 15.17
CA ALA A 51 -18.44 10.88 16.43
C ALA A 51 -19.10 12.25 16.21
N LEU A 52 -18.67 12.98 15.18
CA LEU A 52 -19.18 14.30 14.79
C LEU A 52 -20.62 14.23 14.30
N PHE A 53 -20.94 13.37 13.33
CA PHE A 53 -22.29 13.20 12.79
C PHE A 53 -23.29 12.77 13.87
N ARG A 54 -22.83 11.95 14.81
CA ARG A 54 -23.63 11.60 16.00
C ARG A 54 -23.90 12.80 16.90
N SER A 55 -22.92 13.69 17.10
CA SER A 55 -23.10 14.89 17.93
C SER A 55 -24.22 15.79 17.38
N PHE A 56 -24.44 15.77 16.06
CA PHE A 56 -25.52 16.47 15.36
C PHE A 56 -26.84 15.68 15.28
N GLY A 57 -26.93 14.46 15.84
CA GLY A 57 -28.17 13.67 15.80
C GLY A 57 -28.59 13.23 14.39
N MET A 58 -27.62 12.95 13.52
CA MET A 58 -27.86 12.43 12.17
C MET A 58 -28.37 10.97 12.20
N SER A 59 -29.23 10.60 11.25
CA SER A 59 -29.67 9.21 11.11
C SER A 59 -28.51 8.34 10.63
N THR A 60 -28.56 7.03 10.90
CA THR A 60 -27.48 6.11 10.52
C THR A 60 -27.21 6.16 9.01
N GLY A 61 -28.27 6.19 8.19
CA GLY A 61 -28.13 6.28 6.73
C GLY A 61 -27.43 7.55 6.26
N THR A 62 -27.81 8.73 6.80
CA THR A 62 -27.14 9.99 6.44
C THR A 62 -25.68 10.06 6.89
N ALA A 63 -25.37 9.51 8.07
CA ALA A 63 -24.00 9.46 8.58
C ALA A 63 -23.13 8.50 7.76
N ALA A 64 -23.67 7.34 7.36
CA ALA A 64 -22.98 6.41 6.49
C ALA A 64 -22.70 6.99 5.10
N ALA A 65 -23.70 7.65 4.47
CA ALA A 65 -23.53 8.29 3.17
C ALA A 65 -22.45 9.39 3.19
N LEU A 66 -22.45 10.23 4.21
CA LEU A 66 -21.41 11.27 4.38
C LEU A 66 -20.03 10.68 4.72
N SER A 67 -19.99 9.59 5.50
CA SER A 67 -18.74 8.87 5.77
C SER A 67 -18.16 8.26 4.49
N MET A 68 -19.02 7.76 3.59
CA MET A 68 -18.62 7.21 2.30
C MET A 68 -18.08 8.31 1.36
N LEU A 69 -18.70 9.49 1.33
CA LEU A 69 -18.14 10.65 0.61
C LEU A 69 -16.78 11.07 1.19
N GLY A 70 -16.64 11.04 2.52
CA GLY A 70 -15.36 11.28 3.19
C GLY A 70 -14.29 10.26 2.81
N LEU A 71 -14.65 8.98 2.71
CA LEU A 71 -13.77 7.91 2.25
C LEU A 71 -13.32 8.15 0.81
N VAL A 72 -14.24 8.42 -0.13
CA VAL A 72 -13.90 8.67 -1.54
C VAL A 72 -12.95 9.87 -1.67
N ASN A 73 -13.24 10.97 -0.97
CA ASN A 73 -12.35 12.13 -0.94
C ASN A 73 -10.96 11.78 -0.37
N TYR A 74 -10.92 10.99 0.71
CA TYR A 74 -9.66 10.57 1.30
C TYR A 74 -8.85 9.64 0.38
N LEU A 75 -9.51 8.74 -0.35
CA LEU A 75 -8.85 7.87 -1.32
C LEU A 75 -8.27 8.66 -2.50
N LEU A 76 -8.96 9.72 -2.97
CA LEU A 76 -8.41 10.62 -3.99
C LEU A 76 -7.15 11.33 -3.49
N VAL A 77 -7.16 11.81 -2.24
CA VAL A 77 -5.97 12.43 -1.62
C VAL A 77 -4.85 11.40 -1.46
N ALA A 78 -5.15 10.19 -0.99
CA ALA A 78 -4.17 9.12 -0.88
C ALA A 78 -3.54 8.78 -2.24
N THR A 79 -4.36 8.66 -3.29
CA THR A 79 -3.93 8.44 -4.67
C THR A 79 -2.99 9.55 -5.13
N ALA A 80 -3.32 10.82 -4.86
CA ALA A 80 -2.48 11.96 -5.20
C ALA A 80 -1.12 11.95 -4.47
N ILE A 81 -1.12 11.58 -3.18
CA ILE A 81 0.12 11.45 -2.38
C ILE A 81 1.01 10.33 -2.92
N THR A 82 0.43 9.19 -3.29
CA THR A 82 1.18 8.02 -3.78
C THR A 82 1.46 8.04 -5.29
N LYS A 83 1.00 9.07 -6.00
CA LYS A 83 1.10 9.15 -7.47
C LYS A 83 2.54 9.00 -7.96
N GLY A 84 3.50 9.64 -7.29
CA GLY A 84 4.92 9.60 -7.66
C GLY A 84 5.56 8.21 -7.56
N SER A 85 4.91 7.26 -6.88
CA SER A 85 5.39 5.88 -6.75
C SER A 85 4.76 4.92 -7.78
N ALA A 86 3.80 5.35 -8.60
CA ALA A 86 3.05 4.50 -9.53
C ALA A 86 3.80 4.20 -10.83
N ASN A 87 3.64 3.01 -11.43
CA ASN A 87 4.40 2.58 -12.62
C ASN A 87 4.18 3.53 -13.82
N ASN A 88 2.94 3.94 -14.08
CA ASN A 88 2.61 4.92 -15.12
C ASN A 88 1.86 6.10 -14.50
N PRO A 89 2.54 7.23 -14.20
CA PRO A 89 1.90 8.40 -13.63
C PRO A 89 1.00 9.11 -14.65
N GLY A 90 -0.24 8.62 -14.78
CA GLY A 90 -1.27 9.21 -15.65
C GLY A 90 -2.11 10.31 -14.97
N PRO A 91 -3.23 10.70 -15.59
CA PRO A 91 -4.24 11.55 -14.97
C PRO A 91 -4.74 10.93 -13.64
N LEU A 92 -4.93 11.75 -12.61
CA LEU A 92 -5.29 11.29 -11.27
C LEU A 92 -6.57 10.43 -11.24
N LEU A 93 -7.55 10.78 -12.08
CA LEU A 93 -8.83 10.06 -12.14
C LEU A 93 -8.68 8.65 -12.72
N ASP A 94 -7.81 8.47 -13.71
CA ASP A 94 -7.56 7.17 -14.32
C ASP A 94 -6.83 6.26 -13.34
N MET A 95 -5.82 6.81 -12.64
CA MET A 95 -5.11 6.10 -11.59
C MET A 95 -6.02 5.69 -10.43
N PHE A 96 -6.92 6.59 -10.00
CA PHE A 96 -7.91 6.29 -8.97
C PHE A 96 -8.88 5.18 -9.41
N SER A 97 -9.37 5.25 -10.66
CA SER A 97 -10.24 4.22 -11.24
C SER A 97 -9.55 2.87 -11.34
N ASP A 98 -8.29 2.84 -11.79
CA ASP A 98 -7.47 1.64 -11.86
C ASP A 98 -7.24 1.05 -10.47
N ALA A 99 -6.85 1.89 -9.50
CA ALA A 99 -6.65 1.47 -8.13
C ALA A 99 -7.92 0.87 -7.51
N MET A 100 -9.08 1.48 -7.71
CA MET A 100 -10.36 0.95 -7.19
C MET A 100 -10.71 -0.43 -7.77
N ARG A 101 -10.31 -0.73 -9.01
CA ARG A 101 -10.59 -2.02 -9.66
C ARG A 101 -9.56 -3.08 -9.31
N ASN A 102 -8.29 -2.70 -9.24
CA ASN A 102 -7.17 -3.64 -9.25
C ASN A 102 -6.40 -3.72 -7.93
N SER A 103 -6.77 -2.94 -6.90
CA SER A 103 -6.01 -2.88 -5.65
C SER A 103 -5.84 -4.23 -4.95
N GLY A 104 -6.91 -5.02 -4.87
CA GLY A 104 -6.84 -6.34 -4.25
C GLY A 104 -5.91 -7.29 -4.98
N ALA A 105 -6.03 -7.38 -6.31
CA ALA A 105 -5.16 -8.22 -7.13
C ALA A 105 -3.69 -7.79 -7.01
N ARG A 106 -3.41 -6.50 -7.10
CA ARG A 106 -2.05 -5.96 -7.11
C ARG A 106 -1.32 -6.12 -5.78
N ILE A 107 -2.00 -5.97 -4.64
CA ILE A 107 -1.40 -6.26 -3.32
C ILE A 107 -1.07 -7.75 -3.17
N LEU A 108 -1.91 -8.61 -3.76
CA LEU A 108 -1.74 -10.06 -3.71
C LEU A 108 -0.70 -10.58 -4.71
N THR A 109 -0.34 -9.82 -5.73
CA THR A 109 0.70 -10.17 -6.71
C THR A 109 2.02 -9.44 -6.50
N SER A 110 2.07 -8.42 -5.63
CA SER A 110 3.30 -7.68 -5.29
C SER A 110 4.22 -8.50 -4.40
N THR A 111 5.53 -8.45 -4.64
CA THR A 111 6.51 -8.98 -3.70
C THR A 111 6.71 -8.02 -2.51
N ILE A 112 7.14 -8.57 -1.38
CA ILE A 112 7.34 -7.83 -0.13
C ILE A 112 8.78 -7.32 -0.09
N PRO A 113 9.06 -6.09 0.39
CA PRO A 113 8.11 -5.09 0.85
C PRO A 113 7.40 -4.38 -0.31
N VAL A 114 6.08 -4.27 -0.20
CA VAL A 114 5.18 -3.62 -1.14
C VAL A 114 5.42 -2.12 -1.12
N LEU A 115 5.63 -1.51 -2.30
CA LEU A 115 5.73 -0.06 -2.40
C LEU A 115 4.35 0.59 -2.21
N PRO A 116 4.23 1.72 -1.49
CA PRO A 116 2.97 2.45 -1.30
C PRO A 116 2.59 3.22 -2.57
N THR A 117 1.96 2.52 -3.50
CA THR A 117 1.45 3.01 -4.78
C THR A 117 -0.08 3.17 -4.73
N PRO A 118 -0.71 3.97 -5.62
CA PRO A 118 -2.14 4.25 -5.54
C PRO A 118 -3.01 2.99 -5.53
N ASP A 119 -2.64 2.03 -6.35
CA ASP A 119 -3.22 0.70 -6.45
C ASP A 119 -2.96 -0.19 -5.24
N THR A 120 -1.87 -0.03 -4.49
CA THR A 120 -1.62 -0.88 -3.31
C THR A 120 -2.14 -0.28 -2.00
N VAL A 121 -2.42 1.03 -1.92
CA VAL A 121 -2.89 1.65 -0.67
C VAL A 121 -4.42 1.65 -0.50
N VAL A 122 -5.19 1.56 -1.59
CA VAL A 122 -6.65 1.72 -1.58
C VAL A 122 -7.35 0.66 -0.72
N LEU A 123 -7.08 -0.64 -0.93
CA LEU A 123 -7.77 -1.71 -0.20
C LEU A 123 -7.55 -1.64 1.33
N PRO A 124 -6.31 -1.51 1.86
CA PRO A 124 -6.09 -1.33 3.30
C PRO A 124 -6.84 -0.13 3.88
N ILE A 125 -6.87 1.00 3.17
CA ILE A 125 -7.59 2.21 3.60
C ILE A 125 -9.10 1.94 3.66
N VAL A 126 -9.69 1.31 2.64
CA VAL A 126 -11.12 0.97 2.61
C VAL A 126 -11.49 0.04 3.76
N VAL A 127 -10.72 -1.05 3.96
CA VAL A 127 -10.97 -2.02 5.04
C VAL A 127 -10.91 -1.34 6.40
N LEU A 128 -9.86 -0.54 6.65
CA LEU A 128 -9.67 0.12 7.93
C LEU A 128 -10.72 1.19 8.18
N TRP A 129 -11.07 2.00 7.18
CA TRP A 129 -12.11 3.03 7.28
C TRP A 129 -13.46 2.41 7.57
N ALA A 130 -13.84 1.34 6.85
CA ALA A 130 -15.10 0.63 7.06
C ALA A 130 -15.18 0.06 8.48
N CYS A 131 -14.12 -0.59 8.95
CA CYS A 131 -14.05 -1.15 10.30
C CYS A 131 -14.08 -0.06 11.39
N GLY A 132 -13.36 1.05 11.19
CA GLY A 132 -13.33 2.18 12.10
C GLY A 132 -14.69 2.88 12.19
N ALA A 133 -15.33 3.17 11.06
CA ALA A 133 -16.65 3.79 11.01
C ALA A 133 -17.73 2.88 11.63
N LEU A 134 -17.72 1.58 11.31
CA LEU A 134 -18.67 0.61 11.86
C LEU A 134 -18.48 0.42 13.37
N GLY A 135 -17.23 0.28 13.83
CA GLY A 135 -16.91 0.21 15.25
C GLY A 135 -17.35 1.47 16.00
N ALA A 136 -17.15 2.65 15.41
CA ALA A 136 -17.56 3.92 15.97
C ALA A 136 -19.09 4.08 16.04
N GLU A 137 -19.83 3.64 15.03
CA GLU A 137 -21.29 3.65 15.02
C GLU A 137 -21.86 2.69 16.08
N ILE A 138 -21.32 1.47 16.20
CA ILE A 138 -21.74 0.51 17.23
C ILE A 138 -21.43 1.04 18.63
N ALA A 139 -20.21 1.53 18.89
CA ALA A 139 -19.82 2.14 20.16
C ALA A 139 -20.66 3.38 20.49
N GLY A 140 -21.03 4.13 19.45
CA GLY A 140 -21.72 5.40 19.56
C GLY A 140 -23.21 5.26 19.86
N ARG A 141 -23.88 4.27 19.24
CA ARG A 141 -25.34 4.07 19.32
C ARG A 141 -25.72 3.00 20.34
N THR A 142 -24.95 1.92 20.45
CA THR A 142 -25.23 0.81 21.37
C THR A 142 -24.45 0.94 22.69
N ASN A 143 -24.76 0.11 23.68
CA ASN A 143 -23.91 -0.09 24.86
C ASN A 143 -23.14 -1.44 24.78
N ALA A 144 -23.01 -1.98 23.56
CA ALA A 144 -22.35 -3.24 23.26
C ALA A 144 -20.89 -2.99 22.89
N THR A 145 -20.06 -2.73 23.90
CA THR A 145 -18.66 -2.37 23.71
C THR A 145 -17.86 -3.50 23.10
N LEU A 146 -18.15 -4.75 23.47
CA LEU A 146 -17.54 -5.92 22.85
C LEU A 146 -17.86 -6.00 21.34
N ALA A 147 -19.10 -5.76 20.93
CA ALA A 147 -19.48 -5.72 19.52
C ALA A 147 -18.77 -4.58 18.76
N ALA A 148 -18.54 -3.44 19.41
CA ALA A 148 -17.82 -2.33 18.80
C ALA A 148 -16.32 -2.62 18.54
N LEU A 149 -15.68 -3.39 19.44
CA LEU A 149 -14.29 -3.85 19.26
C LEU A 149 -14.19 -4.97 18.21
N GLY A 150 -15.32 -5.59 17.83
CA GLY A 150 -15.41 -6.59 16.76
C GLY A 150 -14.96 -6.07 15.39
N ALA A 151 -15.22 -4.79 15.08
CA ALA A 151 -14.85 -4.26 13.76
C ALA A 151 -13.33 -4.00 13.62
N PRO A 152 -12.66 -3.31 14.57
CA PRO A 152 -11.20 -3.20 14.55
C PRO A 152 -10.47 -4.54 14.67
N THR A 153 -11.08 -5.57 15.28
CA THR A 153 -10.49 -6.92 15.34
C THR A 153 -10.51 -7.59 13.97
N LEU A 154 -11.58 -7.43 13.19
CA LEU A 154 -11.61 -7.89 11.80
C LEU A 154 -10.54 -7.21 10.94
N ALA A 155 -10.34 -5.89 11.08
CA ALA A 155 -9.25 -5.19 10.39
C ALA A 155 -7.87 -5.72 10.80
N TYR A 156 -7.65 -5.99 12.09
CA TYR A 156 -6.40 -6.56 12.58
C TYR A 156 -6.16 -7.98 12.05
N ILE A 157 -7.19 -8.83 12.04
CA ILE A 157 -7.11 -10.18 11.47
C ILE A 157 -6.82 -10.12 9.96
N ALA A 158 -7.48 -9.22 9.22
CA ALA A 158 -7.20 -9.01 7.81
C ALA A 158 -5.74 -8.59 7.57
N ALA A 159 -5.19 -7.71 8.42
CA ALA A 159 -3.78 -7.35 8.37
C ALA A 159 -2.87 -8.56 8.60
N LEU A 160 -3.17 -9.41 9.58
CA LEU A 160 -2.38 -10.62 9.86
C LEU A 160 -2.41 -11.63 8.69
N ILE A 161 -3.57 -11.83 8.07
CA ILE A 161 -3.72 -12.70 6.88
C ILE A 161 -2.89 -12.14 5.72
N LEU A 162 -2.95 -10.82 5.50
CA LEU A 162 -2.23 -10.16 4.41
C LEU A 162 -0.72 -10.10 4.63
N VAL A 163 -0.26 -10.00 5.88
CA VAL A 163 1.17 -10.03 6.23
C VAL A 163 1.75 -11.43 6.04
N GLY A 164 0.97 -12.47 6.35
CA GLY A 164 1.38 -13.86 6.20
C GLY A 164 2.62 -14.22 7.05
N PRO A 165 3.35 -15.28 6.69
CA PRO A 165 4.56 -15.73 7.41
C PRO A 165 5.80 -14.88 7.13
N ASN A 166 5.72 -13.95 6.17
CA ASN A 166 6.90 -13.32 5.55
C ASN A 166 7.54 -12.23 6.42
N VAL A 167 6.92 -11.84 7.53
CA VAL A 167 7.47 -10.86 8.45
C VAL A 167 7.52 -11.47 9.85
N LYS A 168 8.68 -11.34 10.53
CA LYS A 168 8.88 -11.85 11.91
C LYS A 168 7.68 -11.51 12.80
N PRO A 169 7.05 -12.47 13.50
CA PRO A 169 5.88 -12.19 14.32
C PRO A 169 6.20 -11.11 15.37
N SER A 170 5.32 -10.12 15.53
CA SER A 170 5.49 -9.04 16.50
C SER A 170 4.60 -9.26 17.70
N LEU A 171 5.17 -9.86 18.75
CA LEU A 171 4.51 -10.02 20.05
C LEU A 171 4.15 -8.66 20.67
N VAL A 172 4.89 -7.60 20.35
CA VAL A 172 4.62 -6.23 20.85
C VAL A 172 3.28 -5.71 20.32
N ILE A 173 2.98 -5.91 19.03
CA ILE A 173 1.73 -5.44 18.43
C ILE A 173 0.54 -6.25 18.98
N ALA A 174 0.68 -7.58 19.08
CA ALA A 174 -0.36 -8.45 19.62
C ALA A 174 -0.66 -8.15 21.10
N THR A 175 0.37 -7.97 21.93
CA THR A 175 0.21 -7.63 23.35
C THR A 175 -0.40 -6.24 23.54
N ALA A 176 0.03 -5.25 22.75
CA ALA A 176 -0.58 -3.92 22.75
C ALA A 176 -2.07 -3.96 22.37
N TYR A 177 -2.44 -4.75 21.35
CA TYR A 177 -3.83 -4.90 20.92
C TYR A 177 -4.71 -5.44 22.06
N ILE A 178 -4.28 -6.54 22.68
CA ILE A 178 -4.99 -7.19 23.79
C ILE A 178 -5.08 -6.26 25.00
N ALA A 179 -4.00 -5.54 25.32
CA ALA A 179 -3.98 -4.59 26.43
C ALA A 179 -5.01 -3.47 26.26
N VAL A 180 -5.07 -2.87 25.06
CA VAL A 180 -6.04 -1.81 24.75
C VAL A 180 -7.48 -2.33 24.74
N ALA A 181 -7.73 -3.49 24.14
CA ALA A 181 -9.05 -4.12 24.14
C ALA A 181 -9.53 -4.47 25.57
N GLY A 182 -8.65 -5.07 26.39
CA GLY A 182 -8.93 -5.39 27.78
C GLY A 182 -9.19 -4.15 28.63
N LEU A 183 -8.40 -3.09 28.46
CA LEU A 183 -8.61 -1.80 29.12
C LEU A 183 -9.95 -1.17 28.72
N ALA A 184 -10.35 -1.25 27.45
CA ALA A 184 -11.62 -0.71 26.97
C ALA A 184 -12.83 -1.43 27.61
N LEU A 185 -12.78 -2.77 27.68
CA LEU A 185 -13.80 -3.58 28.36
C LEU A 185 -13.85 -3.28 29.87
N ALA A 186 -12.69 -3.11 30.50
CA ALA A 186 -12.57 -2.72 31.91
C ALA A 186 -13.23 -1.37 32.20
N LEU A 187 -12.90 -0.35 31.41
CA LEU A 187 -13.41 1.02 31.58
C LEU A 187 -14.92 1.11 31.34
N THR A 188 -15.42 0.37 30.35
CA THR A 188 -16.86 0.38 30.02
C THR A 188 -17.70 -0.44 31.00
N GLY A 189 -17.17 -1.56 31.52
CA GLY A 189 -17.77 -2.33 32.60
C GLY A 189 -17.92 -1.52 33.90
N ARG A 190 -16.95 -0.64 34.22
CA ARG A 190 -17.02 0.27 35.39
C ARG A 190 -18.21 1.22 35.33
N VAL A 191 -18.63 1.66 34.15
CA VAL A 191 -19.73 2.62 33.97
C VAL A 191 -21.09 1.95 34.23
N LYS A 192 -21.30 0.72 33.76
CA LYS A 192 -22.54 -0.03 33.99
C LYS A 192 -22.74 -0.33 35.48
N MET A 193 -21.72 -0.86 36.15
CA MET A 193 -21.81 -1.22 37.58
C MET A 193 -21.78 0.01 38.50
N GLY A 194 -21.12 1.10 38.10
CA GLY A 194 -21.13 2.36 38.83
C GLY A 194 -22.50 3.05 38.86
N ALA A 195 -23.44 2.65 38.01
CA ALA A 195 -24.85 3.05 38.08
C ALA A 195 -25.65 2.18 39.08
N VAL A 196 -25.31 0.90 39.20
CA VAL A 196 -25.88 -0.02 40.20
C VAL A 196 -25.40 0.35 41.61
N LEU A 197 -24.09 0.57 41.77
CA LEU A 197 -23.46 0.92 43.04
C LEU A 197 -23.76 2.36 43.53
N SER A 198 -24.45 3.19 42.74
CA SER A 198 -24.93 4.50 43.25
C SER A 198 -26.09 4.37 44.24
N GLN A 199 -26.68 3.18 44.40
CA GLN A 199 -27.70 2.89 45.41
C GLN A 199 -27.12 2.46 46.76
N VAL A 200 -25.78 2.40 46.92
CA VAL A 200 -25.12 1.87 48.13
C VAL A 200 -24.23 2.95 48.80
N GLY A 201 -24.14 2.92 50.13
CA GLY A 201 -23.47 3.92 50.97
C GLY A 201 -21.98 4.18 50.66
N ALA A 202 -21.53 5.41 50.95
CA ALA A 202 -20.26 5.97 50.48
C ALA A 202 -18.99 5.22 50.95
N GLN A 203 -19.03 4.59 52.13
CA GLN A 203 -17.91 3.82 52.70
C GLN A 203 -17.63 2.51 51.95
N VAL A 204 -18.68 1.76 51.57
CA VAL A 204 -18.56 0.54 50.76
C VAL A 204 -17.98 0.88 49.38
N ARG A 205 -18.39 2.02 48.82
CA ARG A 205 -17.95 2.51 47.50
C ARG A 205 -16.46 2.82 47.41
N ARG A 206 -15.81 3.25 48.51
CA ARG A 206 -14.38 3.60 48.54
C ARG A 206 -13.49 2.36 48.64
N ARG A 207 -13.84 1.40 49.51
CA ARG A 207 -13.15 0.08 49.63
C ARG A 207 -13.30 -0.79 48.37
N PHE A 208 -14.46 -0.78 47.73
CA PHE A 208 -14.66 -1.52 46.47
C PHE A 208 -13.91 -0.90 45.27
N LYS A 209 -13.66 0.42 45.27
CA LYS A 209 -12.94 1.09 44.18
C LYS A 209 -11.47 0.71 44.10
N THR A 210 -10.76 0.69 45.24
CA THR A 210 -9.31 0.38 45.30
C THR A 210 -9.04 -1.10 45.08
N ARG A 211 -9.79 -1.98 45.77
CA ARG A 211 -9.62 -3.44 45.65
C ARG A 211 -9.90 -3.95 44.23
N ARG A 212 -10.88 -3.36 43.54
CA ARG A 212 -11.24 -3.75 42.17
C ARG A 212 -10.32 -3.16 41.10
N LEU A 213 -9.73 -1.99 41.33
CA LEU A 213 -8.68 -1.45 40.45
C LEU A 213 -7.48 -2.40 40.44
N ALA A 214 -7.04 -2.84 41.63
CA ALA A 214 -5.97 -3.83 41.75
C ALA A 214 -6.30 -5.15 41.05
N VAL A 215 -7.51 -5.71 41.25
CA VAL A 215 -7.93 -6.97 40.59
C VAL A 215 -8.01 -6.83 39.06
N MET A 216 -8.47 -5.69 38.55
CA MET A 216 -8.54 -5.44 37.10
C MET A 216 -7.16 -5.23 36.47
N SER A 217 -6.28 -4.47 37.13
CA SER A 217 -4.89 -4.29 36.70
C SER A 217 -4.17 -5.63 36.71
N PHE A 218 -4.37 -6.43 37.77
CA PHE A 218 -3.81 -7.77 37.89
C PHE A 218 -4.34 -8.70 36.79
N GLY A 219 -5.65 -8.71 36.53
CA GLY A 219 -6.23 -9.51 35.44
C GLY A 219 -5.73 -9.10 34.05
N LEU A 220 -5.49 -7.81 33.81
CA LEU A 220 -4.89 -7.33 32.55
C LEU A 220 -3.42 -7.77 32.42
N VAL A 221 -2.64 -7.65 33.51
CA VAL A 221 -1.24 -8.10 33.55
C VAL A 221 -1.14 -9.61 33.35
N VAL A 222 -2.01 -10.40 33.99
CA VAL A 222 -2.08 -11.84 33.82
C VAL A 222 -2.47 -12.21 32.39
N LEU A 223 -3.42 -11.49 31.78
CA LEU A 223 -3.81 -11.74 30.38
C LEU A 223 -2.65 -11.44 29.42
N ILE A 224 -1.95 -10.32 29.59
CA ILE A 224 -0.78 -9.94 28.78
C ILE A 224 0.35 -10.97 28.95
N ALA A 225 0.64 -11.37 30.20
CA ALA A 225 1.66 -12.36 30.50
C ALA A 225 1.27 -13.73 29.93
N ALA A 226 -0.01 -14.13 30.02
CA ALA A 226 -0.52 -15.36 29.44
C ALA A 226 -0.40 -15.36 27.91
N THR A 227 -0.77 -14.30 27.20
CA THR A 227 -0.60 -14.28 25.74
C THR A 227 0.85 -14.17 25.29
N ALA A 228 1.72 -13.48 26.03
CA ALA A 228 3.15 -13.47 25.72
C ALA A 228 3.77 -14.87 25.87
N THR A 229 3.40 -15.59 26.94
CA THR A 229 3.93 -16.94 27.24
C THR A 229 3.32 -18.02 26.36
N LEU A 230 1.98 -18.08 26.25
CA LEU A 230 1.29 -19.02 25.36
C LEU A 230 1.58 -18.73 23.89
N GLY A 231 1.66 -17.47 23.48
CA GLY A 231 2.01 -17.09 22.11
C GLY A 231 3.40 -17.59 21.73
N ASN A 232 4.40 -17.37 22.59
CA ASN A 232 5.75 -17.88 22.38
C ASN A 232 5.81 -19.42 22.39
N MET A 233 5.05 -20.06 23.29
CA MET A 233 4.97 -21.52 23.36
C MET A 233 4.35 -22.12 22.09
N VAL A 234 3.26 -21.55 21.57
CA VAL A 234 2.60 -22.02 20.34
C VAL A 234 3.51 -21.81 19.13
N LEU A 235 4.14 -20.63 19.00
CA LEU A 235 5.07 -20.33 17.91
C LEU A 235 6.26 -21.30 17.86
N ASN A 236 6.75 -21.76 19.02
CA ASN A 236 7.86 -22.70 19.11
C ASN A 236 7.43 -24.18 19.03
N ALA A 237 6.15 -24.48 19.27
CA ALA A 237 5.63 -25.85 19.30
C ALA A 237 5.01 -26.32 17.97
N SER A 238 4.74 -25.40 17.03
CA SER A 238 4.08 -25.74 15.77
C SER A 238 4.91 -25.33 14.55
N ASP A 239 5.28 -26.30 13.72
CA ASP A 239 5.80 -26.10 12.34
C ASP A 239 4.73 -25.54 11.37
N VAL A 240 3.61 -25.03 11.89
CA VAL A 240 2.51 -24.48 11.12
C VAL A 240 2.98 -23.15 10.52
N ARG A 241 3.45 -23.20 9.28
CA ARG A 241 3.71 -22.01 8.48
C ARG A 241 2.35 -21.37 8.12
N PRO A 242 2.09 -20.11 8.52
CA PRO A 242 0.90 -19.38 8.06
C PRO A 242 0.78 -19.44 6.53
N VAL A 243 -0.42 -19.70 6.03
CA VAL A 243 -0.69 -19.71 4.59
C VAL A 243 -0.57 -18.28 4.06
N ASP A 244 0.26 -18.06 3.04
CA ASP A 244 0.34 -16.79 2.33
C ASP A 244 -0.67 -16.78 1.17
N PRO A 245 -1.66 -15.87 1.16
CA PRO A 245 -2.59 -15.77 0.03
C PRO A 245 -1.91 -15.54 -1.32
N ARG A 246 -0.70 -14.94 -1.33
CA ARG A 246 0.05 -14.63 -2.55
C ARG A 246 0.61 -15.86 -3.25
N SER A 247 0.89 -16.95 -2.52
CA SER A 247 1.38 -18.18 -3.15
C SER A 247 0.34 -18.87 -4.04
N HIS A 248 -0.93 -18.45 -3.94
CA HIS A 248 -2.04 -19.00 -4.72
C HIS A 248 -2.48 -18.12 -5.89
N ILE A 249 -1.85 -16.95 -6.07
CA ILE A 249 -2.21 -15.99 -7.11
C ILE A 249 -1.00 -15.78 -8.01
N ALA A 250 -1.10 -16.22 -9.26
CA ALA A 250 -0.08 -15.97 -10.26
C ALA A 250 -0.05 -14.48 -10.62
N ALA A 251 1.12 -13.86 -10.52
CA ALA A 251 1.32 -12.49 -10.98
C ALA A 251 1.28 -12.42 -12.51
N PRO A 252 0.75 -11.34 -13.10
CA PRO A 252 0.76 -11.16 -14.56
C PRO A 252 2.19 -11.02 -15.07
N GLU A 253 2.52 -11.77 -16.12
CA GLU A 253 3.83 -11.73 -16.79
C GLU A 253 3.82 -10.64 -17.86
N GLN A 254 4.92 -9.89 -17.96
CA GLN A 254 5.12 -8.89 -19.00
C GLN A 254 6.22 -9.38 -19.95
N SER A 255 5.86 -9.58 -21.21
CA SER A 255 6.85 -9.74 -22.27
C SER A 255 7.33 -8.36 -22.70
N ILE A 256 8.64 -8.14 -22.59
CA ILE A 256 9.26 -6.88 -23.01
C ILE A 256 10.06 -7.18 -24.27
N PRO A 257 9.59 -6.76 -25.45
CA PRO A 257 10.28 -6.98 -26.70
C PRO A 257 11.41 -5.95 -26.82
N GLU A 258 12.53 -6.18 -26.15
CA GLU A 258 13.75 -5.40 -26.36
C GLU A 258 14.72 -6.14 -27.29
N SER A 259 15.43 -5.37 -28.11
CA SER A 259 16.38 -5.87 -29.09
C SER A 259 17.54 -6.63 -28.42
N ASN A 260 18.06 -7.66 -29.11
CA ASN A 260 19.14 -8.50 -28.58
C ASN A 260 20.40 -7.66 -28.25
N PRO A 261 20.85 -7.63 -26.98
CA PRO A 261 21.96 -6.79 -26.53
C PRO A 261 23.34 -7.25 -27.01
N LEU A 262 23.49 -8.49 -27.52
CA LEU A 262 24.77 -8.99 -28.03
C LEU A 262 25.34 -8.13 -29.16
N GLY A 263 24.48 -7.59 -30.02
CA GLY A 263 24.91 -6.75 -31.14
C GLY A 263 25.56 -5.43 -30.70
N ARG A 264 25.37 -5.00 -29.45
CA ARG A 264 25.96 -3.77 -28.90
C ARG A 264 27.43 -3.93 -28.54
N LEU A 265 27.86 -5.16 -28.25
CA LEU A 265 29.21 -5.42 -27.75
C LEU A 265 30.31 -5.02 -28.73
N SER A 266 30.09 -5.22 -30.03
CA SER A 266 31.07 -4.81 -31.05
C SER A 266 31.21 -3.29 -31.16
N GLY A 267 30.09 -2.56 -31.05
CA GLY A 267 30.10 -1.09 -31.01
C GLY A 267 30.85 -0.57 -29.78
N TRP A 268 30.55 -1.10 -28.60
CA TRP A 268 31.23 -0.73 -27.36
C TRP A 268 32.71 -1.10 -27.32
N ALA A 269 33.10 -2.19 -27.98
CA ALA A 269 34.50 -2.59 -28.06
C ALA A 269 35.33 -1.65 -28.97
N ARG A 270 34.70 -0.99 -29.95
CA ARG A 270 35.32 0.04 -30.81
C ARG A 270 35.51 1.37 -30.10
N GLU A 271 34.60 1.71 -29.17
CA GLU A 271 34.62 2.95 -28.40
C GLU A 271 34.74 2.66 -26.90
N PRO A 272 35.89 2.15 -26.41
CA PRO A 272 36.00 1.51 -25.10
C PRO A 272 36.04 2.46 -23.89
N ASN A 273 35.98 3.77 -24.11
CA ASN A 273 36.28 4.77 -23.08
C ASN A 273 35.05 5.41 -22.42
N GLU A 274 33.85 5.15 -22.92
CA GLU A 274 32.61 5.73 -22.39
C GLU A 274 32.28 5.13 -21.01
N ASN A 275 31.86 5.98 -20.07
CA ASN A 275 31.61 5.57 -18.70
C ASN A 275 30.14 5.16 -18.52
N LEU A 276 29.89 3.86 -18.42
CA LEU A 276 28.53 3.34 -18.36
C LEU A 276 27.92 3.48 -16.96
N PHE A 277 28.67 3.07 -15.92
CA PHE A 277 28.23 3.17 -14.53
C PHE A 277 29.40 2.99 -13.56
N THR A 278 29.18 3.39 -12.31
CA THR A 278 30.12 3.20 -11.20
C THR A 278 29.56 2.22 -10.18
N VAL A 279 30.42 1.35 -9.63
CA VAL A 279 30.05 0.36 -8.61
C VAL A 279 30.92 0.53 -7.37
N GLU A 280 30.29 0.71 -6.21
CA GLU A 280 30.94 0.59 -4.91
C GLU A 280 30.67 -0.81 -4.33
N SER A 281 31.71 -1.61 -4.11
CA SER A 281 31.62 -2.98 -3.57
C SER A 281 32.95 -3.38 -2.93
N SER A 282 32.91 -4.14 -1.84
CA SER A 282 34.12 -4.69 -1.20
C SER A 282 34.78 -5.83 -1.99
N THR A 283 34.07 -6.39 -2.96
CA THR A 283 34.56 -7.52 -3.76
C THR A 283 34.40 -7.25 -5.25
N PRO A 284 35.50 -7.15 -6.02
CA PRO A 284 35.43 -7.02 -7.47
C PRO A 284 34.84 -8.30 -8.06
N SER A 285 33.69 -8.18 -8.73
CA SER A 285 32.93 -9.30 -9.26
C SER A 285 32.44 -9.00 -10.67
N ARG A 286 32.18 -10.04 -11.48
CA ARG A 286 31.51 -9.88 -12.77
C ARG A 286 30.08 -9.41 -12.56
N ILE A 287 29.64 -8.49 -13.41
CA ILE A 287 28.34 -7.83 -13.30
C ILE A 287 27.48 -8.31 -14.45
N SER A 288 26.44 -9.09 -14.14
CA SER A 288 25.46 -9.54 -15.12
C SER A 288 24.53 -8.38 -15.48
N TRP A 289 24.22 -8.25 -16.77
CA TRP A 289 23.25 -7.28 -17.26
C TRP A 289 22.00 -8.00 -17.75
N VAL A 290 22.18 -9.02 -18.59
CA VAL A 290 21.07 -9.78 -19.20
C VAL A 290 21.52 -11.19 -19.56
N VAL A 291 20.60 -12.15 -19.40
CA VAL A 291 20.85 -13.57 -19.64
C VAL A 291 20.03 -14.03 -20.85
N LEU A 292 20.70 -14.72 -21.77
CA LEU A 292 20.16 -15.21 -23.03
C LEU A 292 20.07 -16.73 -23.00
N ASN A 293 18.84 -17.24 -23.05
CA ASN A 293 18.54 -18.63 -22.76
C ASN A 293 18.25 -19.45 -24.03
N ASP A 294 17.64 -18.86 -25.05
CA ASP A 294 17.27 -19.60 -26.26
C ASP A 294 18.10 -19.14 -27.45
N PHE A 295 18.43 -20.10 -28.30
CA PHE A 295 19.13 -19.88 -29.54
C PHE A 295 18.45 -20.72 -30.63
N ASP A 296 18.00 -20.05 -31.69
CA ASP A 296 17.30 -20.68 -32.81
C ASP A 296 18.22 -20.97 -34.02
N GLY A 297 19.52 -20.68 -33.89
CA GLY A 297 20.50 -20.79 -34.96
C GLY A 297 20.82 -19.47 -35.67
N LEU A 298 19.98 -18.45 -35.45
CA LEU A 298 20.16 -17.11 -35.99
C LEU A 298 20.37 -16.09 -34.88
N THR A 299 19.53 -16.11 -33.84
CA THR A 299 19.57 -15.14 -32.75
C THR A 299 19.47 -15.78 -31.38
N TRP A 300 20.16 -15.17 -30.41
CA TRP A 300 19.90 -15.41 -29.00
C TRP A 300 18.74 -14.53 -28.51
N THR A 301 17.84 -15.09 -27.72
CA THR A 301 16.74 -14.32 -27.12
C THR A 301 16.87 -14.24 -25.60
N PRO A 302 16.64 -13.04 -25.02
CA PRO A 302 16.57 -12.88 -23.57
C PRO A 302 15.32 -13.56 -23.03
N GLY A 303 15.34 -13.88 -21.74
CA GLY A 303 14.13 -14.25 -21.01
C GLY A 303 13.08 -13.14 -21.10
N SER A 304 11.81 -13.54 -21.23
CA SER A 304 10.68 -12.62 -21.45
C SER A 304 9.62 -12.67 -20.35
N GLN A 305 9.89 -13.36 -19.23
CA GLN A 305 8.96 -13.53 -18.12
C GLN A 305 9.31 -12.60 -16.95
N TYR A 306 9.08 -11.30 -17.14
CA TYR A 306 9.34 -10.32 -16.08
C TYR A 306 8.14 -10.15 -15.16
N ARG A 307 8.43 -10.05 -13.85
CA ARG A 307 7.45 -9.74 -12.80
C ARG A 307 7.91 -8.56 -11.97
N SER A 308 6.98 -7.67 -11.64
CA SER A 308 7.28 -6.54 -10.76
C SER A 308 7.60 -7.03 -9.35
N ALA A 309 8.68 -6.53 -8.77
CA ALA A 309 9.09 -6.81 -7.40
C ALA A 309 9.23 -5.53 -6.57
N GLY A 310 8.98 -5.66 -5.27
CA GLY A 310 9.47 -4.77 -4.23
C GLY A 310 10.97 -4.92 -4.02
N SER A 311 11.47 -4.58 -2.83
CA SER A 311 12.92 -4.61 -2.61
C SER A 311 13.50 -6.00 -2.45
N VAL A 312 12.75 -7.01 -1.99
CA VAL A 312 13.26 -8.38 -1.84
C VAL A 312 12.82 -9.24 -3.02
N LEU A 313 13.81 -9.92 -3.60
CA LEU A 313 13.66 -10.78 -4.76
C LEU A 313 13.61 -12.24 -4.31
N PRO A 314 12.65 -13.04 -4.82
CA PRO A 314 12.66 -14.48 -4.57
C PRO A 314 13.94 -15.12 -5.13
N PRO A 315 14.51 -16.12 -4.44
CA PRO A 315 15.55 -16.95 -5.04
C PRO A 315 15.06 -17.51 -6.37
N VAL A 316 15.81 -17.26 -7.44
CA VAL A 316 15.70 -18.08 -8.66
C VAL A 316 16.31 -19.46 -8.39
N GLU A 317 17.39 -19.49 -7.59
CA GLU A 317 18.12 -20.69 -7.19
C GLU A 317 18.71 -20.52 -5.79
N GLU A 318 18.92 -21.62 -5.07
CA GLU A 318 19.66 -21.65 -3.80
C GLU A 318 20.88 -22.56 -3.95
N PRO A 319 22.04 -22.03 -4.35
CA PRO A 319 23.28 -22.81 -4.34
C PRO A 319 23.59 -23.24 -2.89
N ARG A 320 24.24 -24.40 -2.69
CA ARG A 320 24.58 -24.85 -1.33
C ARG A 320 25.61 -23.96 -0.64
N GLN A 321 26.43 -23.25 -1.41
CA GLN A 321 27.49 -22.38 -0.93
C GLN A 321 27.47 -21.07 -1.72
N HIS A 322 27.30 -19.98 -1.00
CA HIS A 322 27.30 -18.62 -1.53
C HIS A 322 27.81 -17.65 -0.46
N PHE A 323 28.24 -16.47 -0.88
CA PHE A 323 28.54 -15.36 0.01
C PHE A 323 27.80 -14.10 -0.47
N PRO A 324 27.33 -13.24 0.45
CA PRO A 324 26.68 -12.00 0.08
C PRO A 324 27.69 -11.01 -0.51
N VAL A 325 27.27 -10.29 -1.54
CA VAL A 325 27.99 -9.18 -2.16
C VAL A 325 27.07 -7.97 -2.18
N ASP A 326 27.43 -6.96 -1.42
CA ASP A 326 26.70 -5.70 -1.39
C ASP A 326 27.31 -4.71 -2.38
N GLN A 327 26.45 -4.12 -3.20
CA GLN A 327 26.82 -3.23 -4.29
C GLN A 327 26.00 -1.95 -4.19
N ARG A 328 26.65 -0.80 -4.36
CA ARG A 328 25.96 0.45 -4.72
C ARG A 328 26.34 0.81 -6.15
N ILE A 329 25.34 0.93 -7.01
CA ILE A 329 25.53 1.17 -8.43
C ILE A 329 24.92 2.53 -8.79
N THR A 330 25.70 3.36 -9.48
CA THR A 330 25.26 4.65 -10.02
C THR A 330 25.39 4.62 -11.54
N ILE A 331 24.26 4.76 -12.24
CA ILE A 331 24.21 4.80 -13.69
C ILE A 331 24.74 6.14 -14.20
N ASN A 332 25.59 6.09 -15.23
CA ASN A 332 26.11 7.25 -15.93
C ASN A 332 25.51 7.30 -17.35
N GLU A 333 26.14 6.64 -18.31
CA GLU A 333 25.74 6.66 -19.73
C GLU A 333 25.06 5.35 -20.18
N LEU A 334 24.92 4.35 -19.28
CA LEU A 334 24.19 3.12 -19.60
C LEU A 334 22.70 3.40 -19.86
N ASP A 335 22.27 3.08 -21.08
CA ASP A 335 20.89 3.18 -21.57
C ASP A 335 20.20 1.81 -21.61
N GLY A 336 18.92 1.81 -22.00
CA GLY A 336 18.05 0.64 -22.00
C GLY A 336 17.29 0.49 -20.69
N ILE A 337 16.87 -0.74 -20.38
CA ILE A 337 16.00 -1.02 -19.22
C ILE A 337 16.62 -2.02 -18.23
N TRP A 338 17.66 -2.77 -18.59
CA TRP A 338 18.24 -3.78 -17.71
C TRP A 338 19.17 -3.15 -16.67
N LEU A 339 19.02 -3.57 -15.41
CA LEU A 339 19.86 -3.11 -14.31
C LEU A 339 21.07 -4.02 -14.13
N PRO A 340 22.31 -3.51 -14.21
CA PRO A 340 23.50 -4.30 -13.92
C PRO A 340 23.54 -4.74 -12.45
N ALA A 341 23.85 -6.01 -12.19
CA ALA A 341 24.08 -6.53 -10.83
C ALA A 341 24.96 -7.77 -10.85
N VAL A 342 25.61 -8.09 -9.73
CA VAL A 342 26.17 -9.45 -9.56
C VAL A 342 25.03 -10.46 -9.64
N ALA A 343 25.32 -11.64 -10.21
CA ALA A 343 24.33 -12.69 -10.37
C ALA A 343 23.62 -13.03 -9.04
N GLN A 344 22.36 -13.47 -9.15
CA GLN A 344 21.50 -13.83 -8.00
C GLN A 344 21.26 -12.66 -7.01
N ALA A 345 20.76 -11.54 -7.51
CA ALA A 345 20.28 -10.44 -6.67
C ALA A 345 19.17 -10.90 -5.71
N ARG A 346 19.29 -10.56 -4.43
CA ARG A 346 18.35 -10.89 -3.35
C ARG A 346 17.58 -9.69 -2.84
N GLU A 347 18.23 -8.53 -2.82
CA GLU A 347 17.59 -7.29 -2.40
C GLU A 347 18.03 -6.14 -3.30
N VAL A 348 17.09 -5.32 -3.77
CA VAL A 348 17.34 -4.10 -4.54
C VAL A 348 16.60 -2.93 -3.89
N THR A 349 17.31 -1.86 -3.58
CA THR A 349 16.75 -0.65 -2.96
C THR A 349 17.16 0.61 -3.72
N GLY A 350 16.35 1.66 -3.65
CA GLY A 350 16.62 2.93 -4.34
C GLY A 350 15.99 3.02 -5.73
N VAL A 351 15.63 1.88 -6.34
CA VAL A 351 14.96 1.82 -7.64
C VAL A 351 13.83 0.79 -7.62
N ARG A 352 12.85 0.96 -8.51
CA ARG A 352 11.81 -0.05 -8.76
C ARG A 352 12.33 -1.07 -9.75
N VAL A 353 12.11 -2.34 -9.46
CA VAL A 353 12.60 -3.42 -10.30
C VAL A 353 11.49 -4.37 -10.71
N SER A 354 11.56 -4.81 -11.94
CA SER A 354 11.01 -6.08 -12.38
C SER A 354 12.16 -7.07 -12.45
N TYR A 355 11.90 -8.33 -12.15
CA TYR A 355 12.89 -9.40 -12.26
C TYR A 355 12.35 -10.53 -13.12
N ASP A 356 13.24 -11.19 -13.84
CA ASP A 356 12.93 -12.42 -14.56
C ASP A 356 12.95 -13.60 -13.60
N THR A 357 11.84 -14.33 -13.51
CA THR A 357 11.70 -15.49 -12.62
C THR A 357 12.56 -16.68 -13.00
N GLU A 358 13.00 -16.78 -14.25
CA GLU A 358 13.84 -17.88 -14.74
C GLU A 358 15.33 -17.54 -14.66
N THR A 359 15.72 -16.30 -14.98
CA THR A 359 17.14 -15.92 -15.09
C THR A 359 17.66 -15.12 -13.91
N GLY A 360 16.79 -14.38 -13.22
CA GLY A 360 17.18 -13.40 -12.20
C GLY A 360 17.69 -12.08 -12.78
N ALA A 361 17.54 -11.85 -14.09
CA ALA A 361 17.86 -10.56 -14.70
C ALA A 361 16.94 -9.46 -14.13
N LEU A 362 17.52 -8.29 -13.89
CA LEU A 362 16.83 -7.13 -13.31
C LEU A 362 16.49 -6.12 -14.39
N LEU A 363 15.34 -5.49 -14.24
CA LEU A 363 14.81 -4.54 -15.20
C LEU A 363 14.14 -3.36 -14.50
N GLN A 364 14.36 -2.17 -15.01
CA GLN A 364 13.66 -0.95 -14.62
C GLN A 364 12.60 -0.61 -15.67
N PRO A 365 11.30 -0.72 -15.36
CA PRO A 365 10.24 -0.52 -16.35
C PRO A 365 10.20 0.86 -17.00
N ASP A 366 10.71 1.89 -16.31
CA ASP A 366 10.74 3.27 -16.81
C ASP A 366 11.98 3.58 -17.66
N GLY A 367 12.90 2.62 -17.81
CA GLY A 367 14.22 2.83 -18.40
C GLY A 367 15.24 3.39 -17.41
N LEU A 368 16.50 3.35 -17.80
CA LEU A 368 17.61 3.93 -17.03
C LEU A 368 17.74 5.43 -17.30
N SER A 369 18.09 6.19 -16.26
CA SER A 369 18.41 7.61 -16.36
C SER A 369 19.81 7.88 -15.81
N PRO A 370 20.52 8.91 -16.33
CA PRO A 370 21.76 9.37 -15.70
C PRO A 370 21.54 9.68 -14.22
N ASP A 371 22.57 9.43 -13.40
CA ASP A 371 22.60 9.60 -11.94
C ASP A 371 21.67 8.70 -11.12
N LEU A 372 20.94 7.78 -11.76
CA LEU A 372 20.18 6.77 -11.05
C LEU A 372 21.10 5.95 -10.15
N THR A 373 20.83 5.99 -8.84
CA THR A 373 21.60 5.24 -7.84
C THR A 373 20.72 4.25 -7.10
N TYR A 374 21.20 3.01 -6.99
CA TYR A 374 20.52 1.93 -6.29
C TYR A 374 21.52 1.04 -5.56
N ASN A 375 21.06 0.36 -4.52
CA ASN A 375 21.86 -0.66 -3.83
C ASN A 375 21.29 -2.04 -4.16
N VAL A 376 22.18 -3.00 -4.40
CA VAL A 376 21.85 -4.40 -4.62
C VAL A 376 22.63 -5.25 -3.64
N SER A 377 21.96 -6.18 -2.96
CA SER A 377 22.60 -7.28 -2.24
C SER A 377 22.40 -8.55 -3.05
N SER A 378 23.49 -9.16 -3.48
CA SER A 378 23.51 -10.35 -4.35
C SER A 378 24.17 -11.52 -3.65
N GLU A 379 23.87 -12.74 -4.10
CA GLU A 379 24.54 -13.95 -3.62
C GLU A 379 25.49 -14.48 -4.68
N HIS A 380 26.79 -14.35 -4.44
CA HIS A 380 27.78 -14.91 -5.35
C HIS A 380 28.00 -16.40 -5.02
N PRO A 381 27.77 -17.34 -5.96
CA PRO A 381 28.03 -18.76 -5.72
C PRO A 381 29.52 -18.99 -5.42
N SER A 382 29.82 -19.85 -4.46
CA SER A 382 31.19 -20.22 -4.11
C SER A 382 31.47 -21.67 -4.52
N TYR A 383 32.41 -21.86 -5.45
CA TYR A 383 32.82 -23.17 -5.93
C TYR A 383 34.34 -23.24 -6.12
N THR A 384 34.91 -24.42 -5.92
CA THR A 384 36.31 -24.72 -6.25
C THR A 384 36.35 -25.73 -7.39
N PRO A 385 37.38 -25.70 -8.27
CA PRO A 385 37.50 -26.66 -9.37
C PRO A 385 37.43 -28.12 -8.91
N GLU A 386 38.02 -28.44 -7.76
CA GLU A 386 38.01 -29.79 -7.16
C GLU A 386 36.58 -30.28 -6.84
N LYS A 387 35.72 -29.38 -6.36
CA LYS A 387 34.32 -29.69 -6.05
C LYS A 387 33.46 -29.84 -7.30
N LEU A 388 33.81 -29.11 -8.37
CA LEU A 388 33.10 -29.15 -9.65
C LEU A 388 33.46 -30.38 -10.50
N GLU A 389 34.63 -30.99 -10.28
CA GLU A 389 35.10 -32.13 -11.07
C GLU A 389 34.07 -33.28 -11.13
N ASN A 390 33.40 -33.55 -10.01
CA ASN A 390 32.38 -34.58 -9.87
C ASN A 390 30.95 -34.02 -9.76
N ALA A 391 30.74 -32.75 -10.10
CA ALA A 391 29.40 -32.15 -10.04
C ALA A 391 28.48 -32.79 -11.08
N ALA A 392 27.28 -33.15 -10.64
CA ALA A 392 26.29 -33.77 -11.51
C ALA A 392 25.63 -32.73 -12.43
N LEU A 393 25.32 -33.15 -13.66
CA LEU A 393 24.43 -32.41 -14.53
C LEU A 393 22.97 -32.72 -14.17
N PRO A 394 22.05 -31.76 -14.35
CA PRO A 394 20.63 -32.03 -14.15
C PRO A 394 20.14 -33.08 -15.16
N SER A 395 19.47 -34.12 -14.67
CA SER A 395 19.03 -35.24 -15.53
C SER A 395 17.70 -35.00 -16.26
N SER A 396 16.87 -34.06 -15.78
CA SER A 396 15.57 -33.69 -16.38
C SER A 396 14.91 -32.53 -15.62
N GLY A 397 13.92 -31.85 -16.21
CA GLY A 397 13.07 -30.86 -15.53
C GLY A 397 13.31 -29.44 -16.03
N LYS A 398 13.34 -28.46 -15.13
CA LYS A 398 13.42 -27.02 -15.48
C LYS A 398 14.65 -26.63 -16.33
N TYR A 399 15.68 -27.49 -16.40
CA TYR A 399 16.92 -27.22 -17.13
C TYR A 399 16.98 -27.82 -18.54
N GLU A 400 15.98 -28.59 -18.96
CA GLU A 400 15.96 -29.26 -20.27
C GLU A 400 16.04 -28.28 -21.44
N ARG A 401 15.40 -27.12 -21.31
CA ARG A 401 15.47 -26.00 -22.27
C ARG A 401 16.90 -25.57 -22.60
N TYR A 402 17.78 -25.56 -21.60
CA TYR A 402 19.18 -25.13 -21.76
C TYR A 402 20.08 -26.19 -22.42
N MET A 403 19.56 -27.41 -22.60
CA MET A 403 20.23 -28.50 -23.31
C MET A 403 19.63 -28.73 -24.71
N GLN A 404 18.57 -28.01 -25.06
CA GLN A 404 17.89 -28.19 -26.34
C GLN A 404 18.84 -27.85 -27.49
N GLN A 405 18.98 -28.80 -28.41
CA GLN A 405 19.75 -28.58 -29.63
C GLN A 405 18.97 -27.63 -30.56
N PRO A 406 19.57 -26.52 -31.00
CA PRO A 406 18.94 -25.63 -31.96
C PRO A 406 18.62 -26.35 -33.28
N PRO A 407 17.64 -25.88 -34.06
CA PRO A 407 17.30 -26.50 -35.34
C PRO A 407 18.47 -26.41 -36.32
N GLN A 408 18.60 -27.44 -37.17
CA GLN A 408 19.51 -27.45 -38.32
C GLN A 408 20.99 -27.12 -38.02
N VAL A 409 21.51 -27.49 -36.84
CA VAL A 409 22.93 -27.27 -36.53
C VAL A 409 23.83 -27.87 -37.64
N PRO A 410 24.73 -27.08 -38.25
CA PRO A 410 25.66 -27.55 -39.27
C PRO A 410 26.51 -28.75 -38.82
N GLU A 411 26.78 -29.67 -39.74
CA GLU A 411 27.50 -30.92 -39.43
C GLU A 411 28.94 -30.70 -38.97
N SER A 412 29.61 -29.65 -39.46
CA SER A 412 30.95 -29.25 -39.02
C SER A 412 30.98 -28.90 -37.53
N ILE A 413 29.97 -28.19 -37.03
CA ILE A 413 29.85 -27.84 -35.60
C ILE A 413 29.54 -29.08 -34.75
N ARG A 414 28.70 -30.00 -35.26
CA ARG A 414 28.44 -31.29 -34.58
C ARG A 414 29.70 -32.13 -34.45
N THR A 415 30.45 -32.26 -35.54
CA THR A 415 31.72 -33.00 -35.59
C THR A 415 32.73 -32.37 -34.64
N LEU A 416 32.86 -31.04 -34.64
CA LEU A 416 33.77 -30.31 -33.74
C LEU A 416 33.42 -30.52 -32.27
N SER A 417 32.13 -30.43 -31.88
CA SER A 417 31.69 -30.77 -30.52
C SER A 417 32.02 -32.22 -30.16
N GLY A 418 31.84 -33.12 -31.15
CA GLY A 418 32.33 -34.49 -31.20
C GLY A 418 33.77 -34.64 -30.69
N GLU A 419 34.69 -34.02 -31.40
CA GLU A 419 36.13 -34.15 -31.21
C GLU A 419 36.61 -33.53 -29.89
N ILE A 420 36.12 -32.34 -29.53
CA ILE A 420 36.64 -31.60 -28.37
C ILE A 420 36.11 -32.17 -27.05
N ALA A 421 34.78 -32.22 -26.91
CA ALA A 421 34.16 -32.55 -25.64
C ALA A 421 34.01 -34.06 -25.42
N GLY A 422 34.17 -34.88 -26.47
CA GLY A 422 34.09 -36.35 -26.38
C GLY A 422 35.17 -36.98 -25.49
N ALA A 423 36.26 -36.25 -25.22
CA ALA A 423 37.37 -36.71 -24.37
C ALA A 423 37.14 -36.50 -22.86
N GLY A 424 36.14 -35.70 -22.46
CA GLY A 424 35.84 -35.42 -21.05
C GLY A 424 34.99 -36.52 -20.39
N LYS A 425 35.39 -36.95 -19.19
CA LYS A 425 34.68 -37.99 -18.40
C LYS A 425 33.51 -37.44 -17.59
N THR A 426 33.56 -36.15 -17.21
CA THR A 426 32.52 -35.46 -16.44
C THR A 426 32.07 -34.19 -17.16
N GLY A 427 30.86 -33.69 -16.84
CA GLY A 427 30.32 -32.49 -17.47
C GLY A 427 31.22 -31.27 -17.29
N TYR A 428 31.84 -31.11 -16.11
CA TYR A 428 32.80 -30.03 -15.86
C TYR A 428 34.08 -30.18 -16.71
N GLN A 429 34.59 -31.41 -16.85
CA GLN A 429 35.76 -31.66 -17.70
C GLN A 429 35.45 -31.36 -19.18
N GLN A 430 34.25 -31.70 -19.65
CA GLN A 430 33.80 -31.38 -21.00
C GLN A 430 33.76 -29.86 -21.24
N ALA A 431 33.14 -29.12 -20.31
CA ALA A 431 33.11 -27.65 -20.36
C ALA A 431 34.52 -27.03 -20.38
N LEU A 432 35.42 -27.53 -19.53
CA LEU A 432 36.80 -27.04 -19.46
C LEU A 432 37.60 -27.33 -20.74
N LEU A 433 37.37 -28.48 -21.39
CA LEU A 433 38.00 -28.81 -22.67
C LEU A 433 37.52 -27.88 -23.79
N LEU A 434 36.23 -27.55 -23.82
CA LEU A 434 35.67 -26.56 -24.75
C LEU A 434 36.31 -25.18 -24.54
N GLU A 435 36.37 -24.72 -23.29
CA GLU A 435 36.99 -23.43 -22.94
C GLU A 435 38.44 -23.36 -23.42
N ARG A 436 39.24 -24.38 -23.09
CA ARG A 436 40.65 -24.44 -23.46
C ARG A 436 40.85 -24.53 -24.96
N TYR A 437 40.05 -25.33 -25.66
CA TYR A 437 40.15 -25.47 -27.11
C TYR A 437 39.88 -24.13 -27.79
N LEU A 438 38.79 -23.44 -27.43
CA LEU A 438 38.46 -22.15 -28.01
C LEU A 438 39.55 -21.12 -27.75
N LYS A 439 40.02 -21.01 -26.49
CA LYS A 439 41.14 -20.14 -26.12
C LYS A 439 42.42 -20.44 -26.90
N GLN A 440 42.70 -21.70 -27.22
CA GLN A 440 43.97 -22.13 -27.83
C GLN A 440 44.00 -22.03 -29.35
N ASN A 441 42.86 -22.24 -30.02
CA ASN A 441 42.81 -22.39 -31.47
C ASN A 441 42.32 -21.15 -32.21
N TYR A 442 41.75 -20.17 -31.50
CA TYR A 442 41.16 -18.97 -32.10
C TYR A 442 41.70 -17.70 -31.44
N LEU A 443 41.58 -16.57 -32.15
CA LEU A 443 42.03 -15.25 -31.71
C LEU A 443 40.84 -14.35 -31.36
N PHE A 444 40.98 -13.56 -30.31
CA PHE A 444 40.02 -12.52 -29.99
C PHE A 444 40.33 -11.26 -30.81
N ASP A 445 39.35 -10.81 -31.58
CA ASP A 445 39.42 -9.60 -32.38
C ASP A 445 38.11 -8.81 -32.28
N PRO A 446 38.10 -7.67 -31.56
CA PRO A 446 36.94 -6.79 -31.47
C PRO A 446 36.43 -6.27 -32.82
N GLU A 447 37.32 -6.17 -33.82
CA GLU A 447 37.00 -5.62 -35.14
C GLU A 447 36.53 -6.68 -36.13
N ALA A 448 36.54 -7.96 -35.74
CA ALA A 448 36.05 -9.04 -36.59
C ALA A 448 34.55 -8.84 -36.93
N PRO A 449 34.11 -9.28 -38.12
CA PRO A 449 32.69 -9.26 -38.48
C PRO A 449 31.84 -9.93 -37.39
N SER A 450 31.04 -9.11 -36.69
CA SER A 450 30.25 -9.54 -35.55
C SER A 450 29.02 -10.35 -35.98
N GLY A 451 28.33 -10.95 -35.01
CA GLY A 451 27.16 -11.78 -35.27
C GLY A 451 27.34 -13.22 -34.81
N HIS A 452 26.24 -13.80 -34.32
CA HIS A 452 26.17 -15.12 -33.71
C HIS A 452 25.31 -16.12 -34.49
N ALA A 453 24.83 -15.74 -35.69
CA ALA A 453 24.12 -16.67 -36.57
C ALA A 453 25.07 -17.76 -37.10
N TYR A 454 24.53 -18.91 -37.53
CA TYR A 454 25.35 -20.01 -38.03
C TYR A 454 26.37 -19.62 -39.12
N PRO A 455 26.07 -18.79 -40.14
CA PRO A 455 27.08 -18.42 -41.13
C PRO A 455 28.29 -17.71 -40.51
N ASN A 456 28.04 -16.80 -39.56
CA ASN A 456 29.09 -16.07 -38.84
C ASN A 456 29.89 -17.02 -37.93
N LEU A 457 29.22 -17.94 -37.22
CA LEU A 457 29.89 -18.94 -36.39
C LEU A 457 30.71 -19.92 -37.21
N LEU A 458 30.23 -20.33 -38.38
CA LEU A 458 30.95 -21.21 -39.29
C LEU A 458 32.22 -20.53 -39.78
N HIS A 459 32.13 -19.27 -40.20
CA HIS A 459 33.28 -18.49 -40.58
C HIS A 459 34.27 -18.36 -39.41
N PHE A 460 33.82 -17.93 -38.23
CA PHE A 460 34.68 -17.84 -37.03
C PHE A 460 35.39 -19.15 -36.69
N LEU A 461 34.67 -20.29 -36.75
CA LEU A 461 35.23 -21.60 -36.41
C LEU A 461 36.11 -22.20 -37.52
N GLU A 462 36.14 -21.58 -38.70
CA GLU A 462 36.93 -22.01 -39.84
C GLU A 462 38.42 -21.71 -39.62
N LYS A 463 39.25 -22.74 -39.73
CA LYS A 463 40.70 -22.63 -39.49
C LYS A 463 41.43 -21.81 -40.56
N THR A 464 40.81 -21.58 -41.71
CA THR A 464 41.40 -20.84 -42.83
C THR A 464 40.58 -19.59 -43.06
N GLY A 465 41.18 -18.40 -42.95
CA GLY A 465 40.52 -17.11 -43.19
C GLY A 465 39.51 -16.65 -42.12
N GLY A 466 39.11 -17.53 -41.20
CA GLY A 466 38.02 -17.27 -40.25
C GLY A 466 38.39 -17.15 -38.77
N GLY A 467 39.50 -17.73 -38.30
CA GLY A 467 39.82 -17.98 -36.87
C GLY A 467 40.01 -16.80 -35.90
N ARG A 468 39.40 -15.65 -36.16
CA ARG A 468 39.36 -14.44 -35.34
C ARG A 468 37.89 -14.10 -35.05
N GLY A 469 37.53 -13.82 -33.80
CA GLY A 469 36.14 -13.53 -33.46
C GLY A 469 35.94 -12.62 -32.26
N THR A 470 34.72 -12.14 -32.13
CA THR A 470 34.26 -11.29 -31.03
C THR A 470 33.87 -12.13 -29.80
N SER A 471 33.76 -11.49 -28.63
CA SER A 471 33.34 -12.17 -27.39
C SER A 471 31.97 -12.84 -27.52
N GLU A 472 31.06 -12.23 -28.27
CA GLU A 472 29.77 -12.78 -28.69
C GLU A 472 29.92 -14.14 -29.40
N GLN A 473 30.86 -14.26 -30.34
CA GLN A 473 31.10 -15.49 -31.11
C GLN A 473 31.73 -16.58 -30.24
N PHE A 474 32.71 -16.22 -29.40
CA PHE A 474 33.33 -17.15 -28.45
C PHE A 474 32.31 -17.72 -27.45
N ALA A 475 31.49 -16.85 -26.84
CA ALA A 475 30.46 -17.27 -25.90
C ALA A 475 29.40 -18.15 -26.57
N THR A 476 28.94 -17.76 -27.76
CA THR A 476 27.95 -18.53 -28.53
C THR A 476 28.51 -19.89 -28.96
N ALA A 477 29.74 -19.94 -29.48
CA ALA A 477 30.37 -21.18 -29.91
C ALA A 477 30.51 -22.15 -28.75
N PHE A 478 30.99 -21.68 -27.58
CA PHE A 478 31.06 -22.50 -26.39
C PHE A 478 29.68 -23.05 -25.98
N ALA A 479 28.68 -22.16 -25.89
CA ALA A 479 27.34 -22.54 -25.47
C ALA A 479 26.75 -23.60 -26.41
N LEU A 480 26.84 -23.39 -27.73
CA LEU A 480 26.36 -24.31 -28.76
C LEU A 480 27.07 -25.67 -28.72
N LEU A 481 28.41 -25.66 -28.67
CA LEU A 481 29.20 -26.89 -28.59
C LEU A 481 28.89 -27.67 -27.30
N GLY A 482 28.62 -26.96 -26.20
CA GLY A 482 28.17 -27.55 -24.94
C GLY A 482 26.78 -28.19 -25.01
N ARG A 483 25.78 -27.51 -25.61
CA ARG A 483 24.42 -28.08 -25.77
C ARG A 483 24.40 -29.36 -26.57
N LEU A 484 25.24 -29.44 -27.60
CA LEU A 484 25.42 -30.65 -28.41
C LEU A 484 25.94 -31.85 -27.60
N ARG A 485 26.53 -31.61 -26.42
CA ARG A 485 26.94 -32.65 -25.46
C ARG A 485 26.04 -32.78 -24.25
N GLY A 486 24.88 -32.14 -24.25
CA GLY A 486 23.95 -32.17 -23.11
C GLY A 486 24.45 -31.37 -21.90
N LEU A 487 25.36 -30.41 -22.09
CA LEU A 487 25.65 -29.41 -21.07
C LEU A 487 24.52 -28.36 -21.08
N PRO A 488 23.86 -28.08 -19.94
CA PRO A 488 22.89 -27.00 -19.86
C PRO A 488 23.63 -25.65 -19.90
N THR A 489 23.60 -24.99 -21.05
CA THR A 489 24.35 -23.74 -21.28
C THR A 489 23.44 -22.54 -21.51
N ARG A 490 23.89 -21.36 -21.10
CA ARG A 490 23.29 -20.06 -21.44
C ARG A 490 24.39 -19.04 -21.71
N VAL A 491 24.06 -17.95 -22.39
CA VAL A 491 24.97 -16.84 -22.63
C VAL A 491 24.56 -15.67 -21.75
N VAL A 492 25.50 -15.08 -21.02
CA VAL A 492 25.29 -13.86 -20.25
C VAL A 492 26.02 -12.71 -20.91
N VAL A 493 25.34 -11.58 -21.03
CA VAL A 493 25.92 -10.31 -21.42
C VAL A 493 26.00 -9.45 -20.18
N GLY A 494 27.16 -8.81 -19.98
CA GLY A 494 27.39 -7.97 -18.82
C GLY A 494 28.74 -7.31 -18.89
N PHE A 495 29.37 -7.11 -17.73
CA PHE A 495 30.58 -6.34 -17.58
C PHE A 495 31.58 -7.03 -16.66
N HIS A 496 32.86 -6.83 -16.95
CA HIS A 496 33.91 -7.07 -15.96
C HIS A 496 33.79 -6.09 -14.78
N ALA A 497 34.56 -6.32 -13.71
CA ALA A 497 34.47 -5.52 -12.50
C ALA A 497 34.81 -4.03 -12.71
N GLY A 498 35.45 -3.67 -13.84
CA GLY A 498 35.89 -2.32 -14.17
C GLY A 498 37.23 -1.95 -13.54
N GLU A 499 37.64 -0.71 -13.76
CA GLU A 499 38.88 -0.15 -13.21
C GLU A 499 38.64 0.42 -11.80
N GLU A 500 39.46 0.06 -10.82
CA GLU A 500 39.36 0.60 -9.47
C GLU A 500 39.78 2.08 -9.43
N ARG A 501 38.86 2.94 -8.99
CA ARG A 501 38.99 4.41 -8.89
C ARG A 501 38.66 4.87 -7.47
N GLY A 502 39.55 4.52 -6.54
CA GLY A 502 39.38 4.77 -5.10
C GLY A 502 39.07 3.49 -4.34
N GLU A 503 39.02 3.57 -3.01
CA GLU A 503 38.80 2.39 -2.16
C GLU A 503 37.42 1.76 -2.43
N ASN A 504 37.39 0.51 -2.88
CA ASN A 504 36.17 -0.26 -3.15
C ASN A 504 35.22 0.39 -4.18
N ARG A 505 35.74 1.25 -5.06
CA ARG A 505 34.95 1.92 -6.11
C ARG A 505 35.52 1.56 -7.47
N TYR A 506 34.67 1.05 -8.34
CA TYR A 506 35.04 0.60 -9.67
C TYR A 506 34.26 1.36 -10.73
N GLN A 507 34.98 1.83 -11.76
CA GLN A 507 34.41 2.49 -12.91
C GLN A 507 34.28 1.47 -14.05
N VAL A 508 33.06 1.26 -14.53
CA VAL A 508 32.76 0.31 -15.60
C VAL A 508 32.54 1.08 -16.90
N ARG A 509 33.37 0.78 -17.89
CA ARG A 509 33.35 1.42 -19.21
C ARG A 509 32.81 0.48 -20.27
N THR A 510 32.53 1.01 -21.46
CA THR A 510 32.17 0.22 -22.64
C THR A 510 33.20 -0.86 -22.99
N GLY A 511 34.49 -0.61 -22.75
CA GLY A 511 35.55 -1.60 -22.92
C GLY A 511 35.48 -2.80 -21.95
N ASP A 512 34.76 -2.66 -20.84
CA ASP A 512 34.53 -3.75 -19.87
C ASP A 512 33.34 -4.64 -20.26
N ALA A 513 32.55 -4.25 -21.26
CA ALA A 513 31.40 -5.00 -21.72
C ALA A 513 31.81 -6.31 -22.40
N PHE A 514 31.18 -7.41 -22.00
CA PHE A 514 31.60 -8.73 -22.43
C PHE A 514 30.45 -9.75 -22.41
N ALA A 515 30.59 -10.79 -23.24
CA ALA A 515 29.72 -11.96 -23.21
C ALA A 515 30.49 -13.18 -22.70
N TRP A 516 29.88 -13.96 -21.81
CA TRP A 516 30.42 -15.23 -21.35
C TRP A 516 29.35 -16.32 -21.30
N PRO A 517 29.72 -17.58 -21.51
CA PRO A 517 28.82 -18.70 -21.31
C PRO A 517 28.80 -19.14 -19.84
N GLU A 518 27.66 -19.65 -19.40
CA GLU A 518 27.52 -20.34 -18.12
C GLU A 518 27.00 -21.76 -18.31
N VAL A 519 27.46 -22.68 -17.47
CA VAL A 519 26.99 -24.08 -17.44
C VAL A 519 26.37 -24.36 -16.08
N TYR A 520 25.18 -24.96 -16.07
CA TYR A 520 24.51 -25.32 -14.82
C TYR A 520 25.01 -26.66 -14.26
N PHE A 521 25.41 -26.65 -12.99
CA PHE A 521 25.77 -27.83 -12.22
C PHE A 521 24.85 -27.99 -11.01
N ALA A 522 24.34 -29.21 -10.80
CA ALA A 522 23.52 -29.51 -9.63
C ALA A 522 24.27 -29.16 -8.33
N ASP A 523 23.55 -28.60 -7.37
CA ASP A 523 24.06 -28.11 -6.07
C ASP A 523 24.97 -26.86 -6.10
N TYR A 524 25.54 -26.50 -7.26
CA TYR A 524 26.46 -25.37 -7.43
C TYR A 524 25.87 -24.19 -8.22
N GLY A 525 24.80 -24.41 -8.98
CA GLY A 525 24.17 -23.36 -9.77
C GLY A 525 24.87 -23.14 -11.11
N TRP A 526 24.68 -21.94 -11.67
CA TRP A 526 25.34 -21.51 -12.90
C TRP A 526 26.81 -21.15 -12.65
N VAL A 527 27.70 -21.83 -13.37
CA VAL A 527 29.16 -21.62 -13.32
C VAL A 527 29.60 -20.93 -14.60
N ALA A 528 30.26 -19.78 -14.46
CA ALA A 528 30.78 -19.01 -15.59
C ALA A 528 32.07 -19.62 -16.15
N PHE A 529 32.16 -19.68 -17.47
CA PHE A 529 33.36 -20.05 -18.20
C PHE A 529 33.85 -18.87 -19.04
N ASP A 530 35.11 -18.89 -19.45
CA ASP A 530 35.69 -17.80 -20.22
C ASP A 530 36.39 -18.37 -21.46
N PRO A 531 35.68 -18.61 -22.58
CA PRO A 531 36.30 -19.21 -23.77
C PRO A 531 37.14 -18.21 -24.58
N THR A 532 37.09 -16.92 -24.25
CA THR A 532 37.73 -15.87 -25.04
C THR A 532 39.19 -15.70 -24.59
N PRO A 533 40.15 -15.70 -25.52
CA PRO A 533 41.55 -15.46 -25.17
C PRO A 533 41.81 -13.97 -24.88
N PRO A 534 42.90 -13.64 -24.16
CA PRO A 534 43.37 -12.26 -24.04
C PRO A 534 43.70 -11.67 -25.42
N ARG A 535 43.48 -10.36 -25.58
CA ARG A 535 43.73 -9.62 -26.83
C ARG A 535 45.16 -9.79 -27.38
N ASP A 536 46.15 -9.88 -26.50
CA ASP A 536 47.58 -9.93 -26.87
C ASP A 536 48.13 -11.35 -27.12
N LYS A 537 47.24 -12.34 -27.29
CA LYS A 537 47.68 -13.71 -27.51
C LYS A 537 48.22 -13.89 -28.93
N ASN A 538 49.54 -13.96 -29.08
CA ASN A 538 50.21 -14.35 -30.32
C ASN A 538 50.03 -15.85 -30.60
N VAL A 539 48.96 -16.23 -31.30
CA VAL A 539 48.91 -17.49 -32.07
C VAL A 539 49.27 -17.15 -33.52
N PRO A 540 50.17 -17.86 -34.21
CA PRO A 540 50.49 -17.59 -35.60
C PRO A 540 49.20 -17.66 -36.44
N PRO A 541 48.87 -16.62 -37.23
CA PRO A 541 47.69 -16.67 -38.08
C PRO A 541 47.83 -17.82 -39.09
N PRO A 542 46.73 -18.51 -39.45
CA PRO A 542 46.72 -19.40 -40.60
C PRO A 542 47.08 -18.59 -41.87
N PRO A 543 47.76 -19.20 -42.85
CA PRO A 543 48.16 -18.49 -44.06
C PRO A 543 46.94 -17.97 -44.83
N GLU A 544 46.83 -16.65 -44.94
CA GLU A 544 45.83 -15.98 -45.77
C GLU A 544 46.25 -16.07 -47.25
N GLU A 545 45.46 -16.74 -48.08
CA GLU A 545 45.50 -16.51 -49.53
C GLU A 545 44.69 -15.26 -49.84
N SER A 546 45.38 -14.25 -50.37
CA SER A 546 44.84 -12.95 -50.76
C SER A 546 43.88 -13.10 -51.95
N THR A 547 42.60 -12.74 -51.78
CA THR A 547 41.70 -12.46 -52.90
C THR A 547 41.30 -10.99 -52.84
N ALA A 548 41.66 -10.24 -53.88
CA ALA A 548 41.46 -8.79 -54.07
C ALA A 548 39.99 -8.33 -54.13
N GLU A 549 39.03 -9.22 -53.85
CA GLU A 549 37.59 -8.96 -53.90
C GLU A 549 37.03 -8.40 -52.57
N ALA A 550 37.66 -8.72 -51.43
CA ALA A 550 37.24 -8.21 -50.11
C ALA A 550 37.57 -6.71 -49.93
N GLN A 551 38.65 -6.23 -50.54
CA GLN A 551 39.05 -4.81 -50.48
C GLN A 551 38.17 -3.92 -51.38
N ALA A 552 37.60 -4.47 -52.46
CA ALA A 552 36.70 -3.73 -53.35
C ALA A 552 35.30 -3.47 -52.73
N GLN A 553 34.86 -4.32 -51.79
CA GLN A 553 33.58 -4.17 -51.08
C GLN A 553 33.64 -3.22 -49.87
N ALA A 554 34.81 -3.05 -49.24
CA ALA A 554 35.00 -2.06 -48.17
C ALA A 554 34.91 -0.63 -48.74
N GLN A 555 35.60 -0.39 -49.86
CA GLN A 555 35.73 0.94 -50.45
C GLN A 555 34.43 1.49 -51.07
N SER A 556 33.49 0.61 -51.42
CA SER A 556 32.17 0.99 -51.95
C SER A 556 31.13 1.26 -50.86
N LYS A 557 31.43 0.97 -49.59
CA LYS A 557 30.62 1.32 -48.42
C LYS A 557 31.00 2.69 -47.83
N GLU A 558 32.28 3.05 -47.86
CA GLU A 558 32.75 4.40 -47.49
C GLU A 558 32.12 5.49 -48.40
N ASP A 559 32.07 5.27 -49.72
CA ASP A 559 31.52 6.23 -50.70
C ASP A 559 30.00 6.48 -50.59
N GLN A 560 29.28 5.62 -49.86
CA GLN A 560 27.83 5.77 -49.61
C GLN A 560 27.52 6.48 -48.29
N LEU A 561 28.48 6.59 -47.37
CA LEU A 561 28.30 7.26 -46.08
C LEU A 561 28.52 8.79 -46.19
N ASP A 562 29.36 9.24 -47.13
CA ASP A 562 29.67 10.65 -47.38
C ASP A 562 28.54 11.46 -48.07
N LYS A 563 27.35 10.88 -48.28
CA LYS A 563 26.21 11.54 -48.98
C LYS A 563 24.97 11.81 -48.12
N LEU A 564 25.07 11.70 -46.80
CA LEU A 564 23.95 11.93 -45.88
C LEU A 564 24.10 13.15 -44.95
N ASP A 565 25.18 13.94 -45.07
CA ASP A 565 25.53 15.03 -44.13
C ASP A 565 25.10 16.45 -44.53
N ASP A 566 24.26 16.63 -45.56
CA ASP A 566 23.70 17.95 -45.89
C ASP A 566 22.28 18.14 -45.31
N ALA A 567 22.19 18.47 -44.01
CA ALA A 567 21.01 19.07 -43.40
C ALA A 567 21.37 20.03 -42.24
N ASP A 568 21.31 21.33 -42.58
CA ASP A 568 21.21 22.57 -41.78
C ASP A 568 21.17 22.49 -40.22
N PRO A 569 22.12 23.11 -39.50
CA PRO A 569 22.11 23.25 -38.05
C PRO A 569 21.48 24.58 -37.63
N ASN A 570 20.15 24.63 -37.46
CA ASN A 570 19.52 25.71 -36.69
C ASN A 570 18.08 25.40 -36.28
N ASN A 571 17.91 24.97 -35.03
CA ASN A 571 16.74 25.30 -34.21
C ASN A 571 17.04 24.93 -32.75
N ASP A 572 17.80 25.79 -32.08
CA ASP A 572 17.85 25.85 -30.62
C ASP A 572 16.58 26.55 -30.12
N GLU A 573 15.63 25.77 -29.62
CA GLU A 573 14.63 26.25 -28.67
C GLU A 573 14.89 25.53 -27.33
N PRO A 574 15.16 26.25 -26.23
CA PRO A 574 15.67 25.63 -25.01
C PRO A 574 14.58 24.78 -24.33
N ALA A 575 14.87 23.48 -24.18
CA ALA A 575 14.11 22.60 -23.32
C ALA A 575 14.16 23.11 -21.86
N PRO A 576 13.03 23.16 -21.13
CA PRO A 576 13.01 23.65 -19.76
C PRO A 576 13.81 22.72 -18.85
N ALA A 577 14.65 23.31 -18.00
CA ALA A 577 15.46 22.63 -17.02
C ALA A 577 14.65 21.64 -16.15
N PRO A 578 15.23 20.49 -15.75
CA PRO A 578 14.58 19.59 -14.81
C PRO A 578 14.33 20.33 -13.50
N ALA A 579 13.05 20.35 -13.09
CA ALA A 579 12.66 20.93 -11.82
C ALA A 579 13.40 20.21 -10.67
N PRO A 580 13.75 20.92 -9.59
CA PRO A 580 14.35 20.30 -8.43
C PRO A 580 13.44 19.17 -7.93
N ASN A 581 14.04 18.07 -7.48
CA ASN A 581 13.35 17.09 -6.64
C ASN A 581 12.79 17.82 -5.42
N GLU A 582 11.56 18.33 -5.54
CA GLU A 582 10.77 18.73 -4.40
C GLU A 582 10.52 17.44 -3.63
N GLU A 583 11.21 17.31 -2.50
CA GLU A 583 10.70 16.52 -1.38
C GLU A 583 9.23 16.90 -1.25
N SER A 584 8.35 16.02 -1.76
CA SER A 584 6.92 16.24 -1.77
C SER A 584 6.47 16.35 -0.33
N SER A 585 6.49 17.58 0.17
CA SER A 585 6.04 17.87 1.52
C SER A 585 4.59 17.44 1.52
N THR A 586 4.30 16.37 2.27
CA THR A 586 2.98 15.73 2.30
C THR A 586 1.90 16.66 2.88
N LEU A 587 2.30 17.81 3.43
CA LEU A 587 1.49 18.77 4.16
C LEU A 587 0.42 19.50 3.32
N PRO A 588 0.70 20.10 2.14
CA PRO A 588 -0.27 20.95 1.43
C PRO A 588 -1.48 20.15 0.90
N TRP A 589 -1.26 18.95 0.38
CA TRP A 589 -2.32 18.07 -0.12
C TRP A 589 -3.16 17.46 1.02
N LEU A 590 -2.52 17.10 2.13
CA LEU A 590 -3.22 16.70 3.36
C LEU A 590 -4.08 17.85 3.91
N LEU A 591 -3.55 19.08 3.92
CA LEU A 591 -4.27 20.28 4.34
C LEU A 591 -5.44 20.61 3.40
N GLY A 592 -5.28 20.43 2.09
CA GLY A 592 -6.34 20.64 1.10
C GLY A 592 -7.53 19.68 1.27
N GLY A 593 -7.25 18.39 1.45
CA GLY A 593 -8.28 17.37 1.71
C GLY A 593 -9.03 17.59 3.03
N VAL A 594 -8.31 17.97 4.09
CA VAL A 594 -8.90 18.33 5.38
C VAL A 594 -9.71 19.64 5.28
N ALA A 595 -9.23 20.63 4.52
CA ALA A 595 -9.93 21.88 4.30
C ALA A 595 -11.27 21.66 3.58
N ALA A 596 -11.32 20.81 2.55
CA ALA A 596 -12.57 20.47 1.86
C ALA A 596 -13.62 19.84 2.82
N LEU A 597 -13.19 18.91 3.67
CA LEU A 597 -14.06 18.31 4.70
C LEU A 597 -14.52 19.35 5.74
N LEU A 598 -13.64 20.28 6.13
CA LEU A 598 -13.99 21.38 7.04
C LEU A 598 -14.99 22.36 6.41
N VAL A 599 -14.86 22.66 5.11
CA VAL A 599 -15.80 23.51 4.37
C VAL A 599 -17.18 22.86 4.30
N ILE A 600 -17.27 21.56 4.01
CA ILE A 600 -18.54 20.83 4.01
C ILE A 600 -19.17 20.81 5.41
N ALA A 601 -18.36 20.56 6.45
CA ALA A 601 -18.82 20.61 7.83
C ALA A 601 -19.31 22.01 8.24
N LEU A 602 -18.61 23.06 7.80
CA LEU A 602 -18.97 24.46 8.04
C LEU A 602 -20.25 24.85 7.29
N ALA A 603 -20.39 24.47 6.02
CA ALA A 603 -21.60 24.70 5.23
C ALA A 603 -22.82 24.03 5.88
N PHE A 604 -22.66 22.80 6.41
CA PHE A 604 -23.70 22.11 7.16
C PHE A 604 -24.06 22.84 8.46
N LEU A 605 -23.07 23.32 9.23
CA LEU A 605 -23.28 24.13 10.43
C LEU A 605 -24.06 25.42 10.11
N ILE A 606 -23.68 26.12 9.04
CA ILE A 606 -24.36 27.34 8.58
C ILE A 606 -25.81 27.01 8.18
N ALA A 607 -26.05 25.95 7.43
CA ALA A 607 -27.39 25.51 7.04
C ALA A 607 -28.26 25.17 8.27
N ALA A 608 -27.70 24.46 9.26
CA ALA A 608 -28.38 24.15 10.52
C ALA A 608 -28.73 25.43 11.31
N ALA A 609 -27.79 26.37 11.42
CA ALA A 609 -28.01 27.65 12.10
C ALA A 609 -29.06 28.51 11.39
N LEU A 610 -28.99 28.62 10.07
CA LEU A 610 -29.97 29.34 9.25
C LEU A 610 -31.35 28.70 9.37
N GLY A 611 -31.44 27.37 9.26
CA GLY A 611 -32.67 26.61 9.47
C GLY A 611 -33.29 26.87 10.84
N ARG A 612 -32.48 26.88 11.90
CA ARG A 612 -32.95 27.17 13.25
C ARG A 612 -33.36 28.63 13.45
N ARG A 613 -32.62 29.58 12.88
CA ARG A 613 -32.99 31.02 12.88
C ARG A 613 -34.32 31.24 12.16
N ARG A 614 -34.50 30.63 10.99
CA ARG A 614 -35.77 30.67 10.23
C ARG A 614 -36.91 30.04 11.02
N LEU A 615 -36.69 28.88 11.63
CA LEU A 615 -37.68 28.22 12.48
C LEU A 615 -38.08 29.08 13.68
N ARG A 616 -37.10 29.67 14.39
CA ARG A 616 -37.33 30.56 15.52
C ARG A 616 -38.10 31.82 15.10
N LYS A 617 -37.71 32.45 13.99
CA LYS A 617 -38.42 33.62 13.45
C LYS A 617 -39.86 33.28 13.10
N ARG A 618 -40.07 32.15 12.42
CA ARG A 618 -41.41 31.67 12.05
C ARG A 618 -42.29 31.38 13.27
N ARG A 619 -41.72 30.83 14.34
CA ARG A 619 -42.49 30.48 15.55
C ARG A 619 -42.85 31.68 16.42
N LEU A 620 -41.94 32.63 16.59
CA LEU A 620 -42.12 33.71 17.56
C LEU A 620 -42.72 34.98 16.94
N TYR A 621 -42.55 35.20 15.64
CA TYR A 621 -42.83 36.49 15.01
C TYR A 621 -43.67 36.43 13.72
N THR A 622 -44.07 35.26 13.23
CA THR A 622 -44.94 35.15 12.03
C THR A 622 -46.25 34.44 12.37
N GLY A 623 -47.37 34.92 11.82
CA GLY A 623 -48.72 34.39 12.07
C GLY A 623 -49.54 35.26 13.03
N GLY A 624 -50.75 34.81 13.34
CA GLY A 624 -51.64 35.50 14.30
C GLY A 624 -51.20 35.34 15.76
N PRO A 625 -51.87 36.00 16.72
CA PRO A 625 -51.55 35.88 18.15
C PRO A 625 -51.51 34.41 18.63
N THR A 626 -52.51 33.63 18.23
CA THR A 626 -52.62 32.17 18.50
C THR A 626 -51.40 31.38 17.99
N ASP A 627 -50.95 31.62 16.77
CA ASP A 627 -49.80 30.91 16.19
C ASP A 627 -48.50 31.21 16.94
N ARG A 628 -48.34 32.48 17.38
CA ARG A 628 -47.16 32.93 18.13
C ARG A 628 -47.12 32.35 19.55
N ILE A 629 -48.27 32.19 20.20
CA ILE A 629 -48.38 31.57 21.53
C ILE A 629 -48.07 30.07 21.45
N LEU A 630 -48.63 29.35 20.48
CA LEU A 630 -48.32 27.94 20.23
C LEU A 630 -46.86 27.75 19.79
N GLY A 631 -46.33 28.69 19.00
CA GLY A 631 -44.92 28.74 18.59
C GLY A 631 -43.96 28.96 19.77
N ALA A 632 -44.33 29.81 20.72
CA ALA A 632 -43.61 30.01 21.98
C ALA A 632 -43.62 28.74 22.83
N TRP A 633 -44.77 28.06 22.95
CA TRP A 633 -44.86 26.76 23.66
C TRP A 633 -43.94 25.69 23.06
N ALA A 634 -43.96 25.53 21.73
CA ALA A 634 -43.07 24.59 21.05
C ALA A 634 -41.58 24.95 21.24
N GLN A 635 -41.26 26.25 21.31
CA GLN A 635 -39.91 26.72 21.59
C GLN A 635 -39.48 26.44 23.04
N LEU A 636 -40.39 26.51 24.01
CA LEU A 636 -40.15 26.13 25.41
C LEU A 636 -39.80 24.64 25.51
N GLU A 637 -40.62 23.75 24.94
CA GLU A 637 -40.37 22.31 24.94
C GLU A 637 -39.01 21.97 24.32
N ASP A 638 -38.65 22.65 23.23
CA ASP A 638 -37.37 22.47 22.55
C ASP A 638 -36.18 22.92 23.42
N CYS A 639 -36.31 24.04 24.13
CA CYS A 639 -35.31 24.48 25.11
C CYS A 639 -35.16 23.47 26.26
N MET A 640 -36.27 22.90 26.74
CA MET A 640 -36.23 21.87 27.77
C MET A 640 -35.56 20.58 27.28
N ARG A 641 -35.88 20.12 26.07
CA ARG A 641 -35.24 18.95 25.42
C ARG A 641 -33.72 19.17 25.27
N LEU A 642 -33.29 20.35 24.83
CA LEU A 642 -31.86 20.70 24.73
C LEU A 642 -31.17 20.74 26.09
N ALA A 643 -31.88 21.21 27.13
CA ALA A 643 -31.43 21.21 28.52
C ALA A 643 -31.48 19.82 29.19
N LYS A 644 -31.87 18.76 28.45
CA LYS A 644 -32.05 17.38 28.95
C LYS A 644 -33.14 17.24 30.02
N ARG A 645 -34.16 18.11 30.00
CA ARG A 645 -35.39 18.05 30.84
C ARG A 645 -36.63 17.87 29.96
N ALA A 646 -36.57 16.99 28.97
CA ALA A 646 -37.70 16.76 28.06
C ALA A 646 -38.96 16.40 28.87
N PRO A 647 -40.11 17.07 28.62
CA PRO A 647 -41.35 16.75 29.31
C PRO A 647 -41.85 15.36 28.89
N GLY A 648 -42.46 14.62 29.83
CA GLY A 648 -43.16 13.37 29.54
C GLY A 648 -44.45 13.62 28.74
N GLU A 649 -44.92 12.62 28.00
CA GLU A 649 -46.13 12.73 27.16
C GLU A 649 -47.41 12.86 27.99
N ASP A 650 -47.34 12.42 29.24
CA ASP A 650 -48.38 12.41 30.28
C ASP A 650 -48.61 13.77 30.95
N LEU A 651 -47.69 14.73 30.81
CA LEU A 651 -47.77 16.01 31.51
C LEU A 651 -48.75 16.98 30.85
N THR A 652 -49.57 17.64 31.66
CA THR A 652 -50.41 18.77 31.29
C THR A 652 -49.60 20.05 31.09
N ALA A 653 -50.16 21.06 30.41
CA ALA A 653 -49.46 22.34 30.19
C ALA A 653 -49.03 23.02 31.51
N ALA A 654 -49.85 22.93 32.56
CA ALA A 654 -49.51 23.46 33.88
C ALA A 654 -48.33 22.72 34.53
N GLU A 655 -48.29 21.38 34.41
CA GLU A 655 -47.20 20.57 34.96
C GLU A 655 -45.89 20.75 34.17
N VAL A 656 -45.96 20.92 32.85
CA VAL A 656 -44.80 21.26 32.01
C VAL A 656 -44.23 22.63 32.40
N ALA A 657 -45.08 23.62 32.67
CA ALA A 657 -44.65 24.93 33.15
C ALA A 657 -44.02 24.85 34.55
N ALA A 658 -44.60 24.09 35.49
CA ALA A 658 -44.01 23.86 36.79
C ALA A 658 -42.64 23.16 36.71
N LEU A 659 -42.49 22.18 35.81
CA LEU A 659 -41.22 21.51 35.54
C LEU A 659 -40.18 22.45 34.92
N ALA A 660 -40.61 23.37 34.06
CA ALA A 660 -39.75 24.39 33.47
C ALA A 660 -39.23 25.37 34.54
N SER A 661 -40.10 25.86 35.43
CA SER A 661 -39.73 26.80 36.48
C SER A 661 -38.98 26.15 37.67
N SER A 662 -38.97 24.82 37.77
CA SER A 662 -38.24 24.08 38.79
C SER A 662 -36.72 24.34 38.76
N PRO A 663 -36.02 24.44 39.91
CA PRO A 663 -34.58 24.72 39.97
C PRO A 663 -33.75 23.78 39.09
N MET A 664 -32.83 24.36 38.33
CA MET A 664 -31.89 23.62 37.47
C MET A 664 -30.46 23.82 37.97
N ALA A 665 -29.77 22.73 38.29
CA ALA A 665 -28.36 22.75 38.67
C ALA A 665 -27.47 23.15 37.47
N GLY A 666 -26.68 24.22 37.63
CA GLY A 666 -25.71 24.70 36.65
C GLY A 666 -24.27 24.26 36.98
N PRO A 667 -23.34 24.27 36.00
CA PRO A 667 -21.95 23.85 36.19
C PRO A 667 -21.03 24.90 36.84
N GLY A 668 -21.56 25.92 37.54
CA GLY A 668 -20.77 27.04 38.08
C GLY A 668 -21.11 27.43 39.52
N LYS A 669 -20.17 28.12 40.18
CA LYS A 669 -20.25 28.65 41.57
C LYS A 669 -21.00 29.99 41.69
N GLU A 670 -21.43 30.59 40.58
CA GLU A 670 -22.15 31.88 40.58
C GLU A 670 -23.67 31.72 40.72
N PRO A 671 -24.39 32.67 41.35
CA PRO A 671 -25.84 32.64 41.44
C PRO A 671 -26.46 32.85 40.05
N ALA A 672 -26.90 31.75 39.43
CA ALA A 672 -27.54 31.79 38.12
C ALA A 672 -28.88 32.53 38.20
N ARG A 673 -29.11 33.50 37.30
CA ARG A 673 -30.37 34.27 37.14
C ARG A 673 -31.60 33.36 37.28
N PRO A 674 -32.58 33.63 38.16
CA PRO A 674 -33.71 32.73 38.42
C PRO A 674 -34.45 32.37 37.13
N LEU A 675 -34.96 31.14 37.05
CA LEU A 675 -35.79 30.73 35.91
C LEU A 675 -37.12 31.49 35.99
N PRO A 676 -37.62 32.05 34.87
CA PRO A 676 -38.88 32.78 34.90
C PRO A 676 -40.06 31.84 35.20
N GLU A 677 -41.11 32.39 35.81
CA GLU A 677 -42.36 31.66 36.01
C GLU A 677 -43.05 31.43 34.66
N MET A 678 -43.29 30.16 34.33
CA MET A 678 -43.90 29.75 33.05
C MET A 678 -45.42 29.52 33.15
N GLN A 679 -46.01 29.75 34.32
CA GLN A 679 -47.42 29.44 34.57
C GLN A 679 -48.37 30.34 33.75
N SER A 680 -48.00 31.60 33.56
CA SER A 680 -48.72 32.52 32.67
C SER A 680 -48.76 32.01 31.23
N LEU A 681 -47.64 31.52 30.70
CA LEU A 681 -47.57 30.92 29.36
C LEU A 681 -48.48 29.68 29.25
N ALA A 682 -48.51 28.81 30.27
CA ALA A 682 -49.40 27.65 30.27
C ALA A 682 -50.88 28.05 30.28
N GLN A 683 -51.26 29.11 31.02
CA GLN A 683 -52.61 29.65 31.01
C GLN A 683 -53.00 30.19 29.64
N THR A 684 -52.11 30.96 28.99
CA THR A 684 -52.37 31.49 27.65
C THR A 684 -52.47 30.38 26.59
N VAL A 685 -51.65 29.33 26.70
CA VAL A 685 -51.71 28.16 25.81
C VAL A 685 -53.03 27.40 25.98
N ASN A 686 -53.48 27.19 27.22
CA ASN A 686 -54.79 26.59 27.49
C ASN A 686 -55.93 27.47 26.95
N MET A 687 -55.88 28.78 27.16
CA MET A 687 -56.88 29.72 26.63
C MET A 687 -56.99 29.61 25.11
N VAL A 688 -55.87 29.62 24.40
CA VAL A 688 -55.82 29.47 22.94
C VAL A 688 -56.30 28.10 22.47
N ALA A 689 -56.06 27.05 23.26
CA ALA A 689 -56.51 25.69 22.94
C ALA A 689 -58.05 25.55 23.00
N PHE A 690 -58.72 26.23 23.95
CA PHE A 690 -60.17 26.17 24.12
C PHE A 690 -60.93 27.28 23.38
N ALA A 691 -60.32 28.45 23.15
CA ALA A 691 -60.94 29.61 22.54
C ALA A 691 -59.91 30.45 21.74
N PRO A 692 -59.53 30.00 20.53
CA PRO A 692 -58.44 30.59 19.74
C PRO A 692 -58.69 32.04 19.27
N GLY A 693 -59.93 32.53 19.33
CA GLY A 693 -60.31 33.90 18.95
C GLY A 693 -60.11 34.96 20.04
N LEU A 694 -59.80 34.56 21.29
CA LEU A 694 -59.66 35.47 22.44
C LEU A 694 -58.23 35.99 22.65
N ALA A 695 -57.25 35.52 21.87
CA ALA A 695 -55.85 35.88 22.06
C ALA A 695 -55.55 37.30 21.54
N ALA A 696 -55.13 38.19 22.44
CA ALA A 696 -54.68 39.53 22.07
C ALA A 696 -53.20 39.52 21.63
N ALA A 697 -52.80 40.56 20.90
CA ALA A 697 -51.40 40.74 20.50
C ALA A 697 -50.45 40.85 21.71
N THR A 698 -50.93 41.44 22.81
CA THR A 698 -50.21 41.57 24.09
C THR A 698 -49.92 40.21 24.74
N ASP A 699 -50.85 39.26 24.64
CA ASP A 699 -50.67 37.90 25.16
C ASP A 699 -49.57 37.14 24.40
N ALA A 700 -49.55 37.32 23.07
CA ALA A 700 -48.52 36.75 22.21
C ALA A 700 -47.14 37.37 22.48
N GLU A 701 -47.06 38.67 22.74
CA GLU A 701 -45.80 39.33 23.11
C GLU A 701 -45.28 38.88 24.48
N GLY A 702 -46.16 38.75 25.47
CA GLY A 702 -45.83 38.21 26.79
C GLY A 702 -45.33 36.76 26.71
N ALA A 703 -46.01 35.91 25.92
CA ALA A 703 -45.60 34.53 25.69
C ALA A 703 -44.21 34.41 25.04
N VAL A 704 -43.91 35.26 24.05
CA VAL A 704 -42.60 35.31 23.39
C VAL A 704 -41.52 35.79 24.35
N ALA A 705 -41.79 36.83 25.13
CA ALA A 705 -40.84 37.38 26.10
C ALA A 705 -40.45 36.33 27.17
N ALA A 706 -41.44 35.63 27.73
CA ALA A 706 -41.21 34.59 28.75
C ALA A 706 -40.29 33.46 28.22
N VAL A 707 -40.52 32.99 27.00
CA VAL A 707 -39.72 31.90 26.42
C VAL A 707 -38.31 32.36 26.04
N VAL A 708 -38.15 33.61 25.56
CA VAL A 708 -36.83 34.19 25.29
C VAL A 708 -36.03 34.33 26.58
N GLU A 709 -36.67 34.76 27.67
CA GLU A 709 -36.02 34.87 28.98
C GLU A 709 -35.62 33.50 29.52
N TYR A 710 -36.51 32.50 29.39
CA TYR A 710 -36.21 31.11 29.73
C TYR A 710 -35.03 30.56 28.90
N GLU A 711 -34.98 30.84 27.60
CA GLU A 711 -33.87 30.44 26.72
C GLU A 711 -32.54 31.05 27.16
N ILE A 712 -32.53 32.33 27.55
CA ILE A 712 -31.33 33.02 28.07
C ILE A 712 -30.90 32.39 29.40
N ALA A 713 -31.84 32.21 30.33
CA ALA A 713 -31.60 31.66 31.66
C ALA A 713 -31.11 30.20 31.61
N THR A 714 -31.62 29.40 30.68
CA THR A 714 -31.17 28.02 30.48
C THR A 714 -29.81 27.95 29.77
N ARG A 715 -29.54 28.79 28.76
CA ARG A 715 -28.22 28.84 28.09
C ARG A 715 -27.10 29.29 29.03
N ALA A 716 -27.38 30.23 29.93
CA ALA A 716 -26.40 30.67 30.95
C ALA A 716 -25.97 29.52 31.89
N ARG A 717 -26.82 28.51 32.06
CA ARG A 717 -26.57 27.32 32.89
C ARG A 717 -25.92 26.15 32.13
N GLN A 718 -25.58 26.32 30.86
CA GLN A 718 -24.87 25.29 30.09
C GLN A 718 -23.36 25.58 30.04
N GLY A 719 -22.55 24.54 29.91
CA GLY A 719 -21.10 24.69 29.75
C GLY A 719 -20.75 25.51 28.50
N TRP A 720 -19.57 26.14 28.49
CA TRP A 720 -19.15 27.12 27.47
C TRP A 720 -19.42 26.64 26.02
N TRP A 721 -19.10 25.37 25.73
CA TRP A 721 -19.29 24.73 24.42
C TRP A 721 -20.74 24.75 23.94
N ARG A 722 -21.69 24.48 24.83
CA ARG A 722 -23.12 24.50 24.48
C ARG A 722 -23.69 25.92 24.47
N ARG A 723 -23.12 26.83 25.26
CA ARG A 723 -23.51 28.24 25.27
C ARG A 723 -23.16 28.92 23.94
N THR A 724 -21.98 28.63 23.37
CA THR A 724 -21.52 29.17 22.09
C THR A 724 -22.09 28.40 20.90
N PHE A 725 -21.97 27.06 20.88
CA PHE A 725 -22.35 26.24 19.72
C PHE A 725 -23.77 25.67 19.78
N GLY A 726 -24.50 25.85 20.88
CA GLY A 726 -25.87 25.34 21.00
C GLY A 726 -26.82 25.92 19.95
N GLY A 727 -26.49 27.08 19.36
CA GLY A 727 -27.14 27.70 18.21
C GLY A 727 -27.24 26.79 16.98
N PHE A 728 -26.22 25.96 16.77
CA PHE A 728 -26.01 25.15 15.57
C PHE A 728 -26.56 23.72 15.68
N ASP A 729 -27.22 23.36 16.79
CA ASP A 729 -27.79 22.03 16.99
C ASP A 729 -29.02 21.82 16.07
N PRO A 730 -28.99 20.87 15.11
CA PRO A 730 -30.08 20.67 14.15
C PRO A 730 -31.22 19.82 14.71
N ARG A 731 -31.10 19.23 15.90
CA ARG A 731 -32.13 18.35 16.48
C ARG A 731 -33.53 18.96 16.58
N PRO A 732 -33.70 20.26 16.94
CA PRO A 732 -35.00 20.92 16.96
C PRO A 732 -35.73 20.95 15.61
N LEU A 733 -35.01 20.78 14.50
CA LEU A 733 -35.61 20.70 13.16
C LEU A 733 -36.29 19.34 12.92
N LYS A 734 -35.92 18.30 13.67
CA LYS A 734 -36.35 16.90 13.46
C LYS A 734 -37.32 16.37 14.50
N TRP A 735 -37.56 17.10 15.60
CA TRP A 735 -38.46 16.61 16.66
C TRP A 735 -39.92 16.57 16.17
N ALA A 736 -40.55 15.40 16.32
CA ALA A 736 -41.97 15.19 16.10
C ALA A 736 -42.77 16.10 17.05
N ARG A 737 -43.87 16.67 16.56
CA ARG A 737 -44.57 17.76 17.25
C ARG A 737 -45.94 17.30 17.75
N ARG A 738 -46.25 17.68 18.99
CA ARG A 738 -47.62 17.67 19.51
C ARG A 738 -48.32 18.89 18.90
N ASN A 739 -49.45 18.69 18.23
CA ASN A 739 -50.35 19.80 17.93
C ASN A 739 -51.22 20.01 19.17
N PRO A 740 -51.08 21.11 19.92
CA PRO A 740 -51.87 21.34 21.13
C PRO A 740 -53.37 21.45 20.83
N LEU A 741 -53.73 21.67 19.55
CA LEU A 741 -55.09 21.78 19.04
C LEU A 741 -55.66 20.45 18.50
N ALA A 742 -54.90 19.35 18.51
CA ALA A 742 -55.44 18.07 18.05
C ALA A 742 -56.37 17.47 19.13
N PRO A 743 -57.64 17.16 18.82
CA PRO A 743 -58.52 16.52 19.78
C PRO A 743 -57.92 15.19 20.21
N THR A 744 -57.79 14.97 21.51
CA THR A 744 -57.52 13.64 22.07
C THR A 744 -58.74 12.78 21.79
N LEU A 745 -58.74 12.04 20.67
CA LEU A 745 -59.70 10.96 20.48
C LEU A 745 -59.51 9.96 21.63
N PRO A 746 -60.58 9.57 22.36
CA PRO A 746 -60.47 8.53 23.36
C PRO A 746 -59.96 7.24 22.70
N PRO A 747 -59.19 6.40 23.41
CA PRO A 747 -58.72 5.13 22.86
C PRO A 747 -59.92 4.32 22.36
N ALA A 748 -59.83 3.82 21.13
CA ALA A 748 -60.85 2.95 20.57
C ALA A 748 -61.12 1.77 21.51
N PRO A 749 -62.38 1.39 21.74
CA PRO A 749 -62.69 0.24 22.59
C PRO A 749 -62.00 -1.02 22.04
N MET A 750 -61.35 -1.76 22.93
CA MET A 750 -60.68 -3.03 22.62
C MET A 750 -61.61 -3.94 21.82
N PRO A 751 -61.15 -4.59 20.74
CA PRO A 751 -61.97 -5.54 20.02
C PRO A 751 -62.32 -6.71 20.95
N THR A 752 -63.62 -6.94 21.13
CA THR A 752 -64.15 -8.11 21.83
C THR A 752 -63.66 -9.39 21.14
N PRO A 753 -63.24 -10.41 21.90
CA PRO A 753 -62.81 -11.68 21.32
C PRO A 753 -64.01 -12.33 20.62
N ARG A 754 -63.91 -12.54 19.30
CA ARG A 754 -64.88 -13.32 18.53
C ARG A 754 -64.88 -14.76 19.06
N HIS A 755 -65.95 -15.16 19.74
CA HIS A 755 -66.28 -16.56 19.95
C HIS A 755 -66.40 -17.25 18.58
N ARG A 756 -65.53 -18.22 18.31
CA ARG A 756 -65.75 -19.22 17.26
C ARG A 756 -66.92 -20.09 17.69
N ALA A 757 -68.03 -20.01 16.95
CA ALA A 757 -69.06 -21.05 16.98
C ALA A 757 -68.51 -22.34 16.33
N PRO A 758 -68.85 -23.52 16.85
CA PRO A 758 -68.46 -24.79 16.26
C PRO A 758 -69.40 -25.13 15.10
N THR A 759 -68.89 -25.19 13.87
CA THR A 759 -69.59 -25.85 12.77
C THR A 759 -69.25 -27.33 12.81
N GLY A 760 -70.26 -28.13 13.12
CA GLY A 760 -70.26 -29.57 12.89
C GLY A 760 -70.58 -29.92 11.44
N ARG A 761 -70.18 -31.15 11.10
CA ARG A 761 -70.25 -31.87 9.82
C ARG A 761 -69.17 -31.55 8.80
#